data_AF-A0ABD3MZL7-F1
#
_entry.id   AF-A0ABD3MZL7-F1
#
_cell.length_a   1.000
_cell.length_b   1.000
_cell.length_c   1.000
_cell.angle_alpha   90.00
_cell.angle_beta   90.00
_cell.angle_gamma   90.00
#
_symmetry.space_group_name_H-M   'P 1'
#
loop_
_entity.id
_entity.type
_entity.pdbx_description
1 polymer ?
#
loop_
_entity_poly.entity_id
_entity_poly.type
_entity_poly.pdbx_seq_one_letter_code
_entity_poly.pdbx_strand_id
1 'polypeptide(L)'
;MKFSPSSTAAVVALVAASSSSVAGQTCSGVSGSFILSDLKGACNYDKILSEYTNQVFNAAGATSCVASDLTAKEDLDGKLLAAMPGAASAEEAAMQLCKSMYDSATVTPFSDAADKGDDLQFEQMFYNGLSDWQDEVETVYENPDGTASSNLKTDAAKVNEFYLGPAKYGRVSWPGELPNFENCAANTAMCCWPKDRQANDGNGNCATPYDTNCVDKDPADNTNLCFANLNVSSQPFQSDKGFMAFPDDNAAGEGAIHCHGFAWDNNEYDASARYKANNLFYVSMYDHMYVRGYVKNIPGMPMCGCIEQMPIVTRSDCTQINLSEDWKLEYDGTNFLPTLTKVEIAFAACQGRNNRNNDLWAYVARLYDEKRVTPQQFGTVGRVITDDSQCYHAVEYAKHQKGYVTGYEHDKSKWTKVAGRDNMYERPPLGREALKKAFLTQTLTAPSSLEVTRFADGETPIIMRICPDCTATHRKIFYRRLTPIPANLDLLNNMLYYSGSAVEGNKWKVDFTLHSTYEDAVAGTKPWACPNDTFAYNAAFVGNCSPSGAQVTEQYSHWDWQPPPRFNVAYYINKPEDVGLQDYSDAIETTRDIEGFTELDIGYMPNTIGNSWEADGVIYMQGAGLDIWNQADSFHYLSQPYSGDIDVSVRVASFANPNWWAKAGIMLRANNDPNSPYAYMLLSGKEGVTSQNRHSTGRYSETVGSQYKTNPSQTTAWLRIVKKLEKFEFYRSENGIDWTLHSTDTIFFPDDEYRVGLAVSANDWWRTVEATFDNYSIEEYLFPTASPSLSSAPTAWDPLVDIGKPQRVGNYYKSNDGTIDYLQGSGTGLWGTSDSFSFLSTQELKANGSVEMFIKSFSWGNTYSRGGLMIRSNDDADSANVFLGAAGKGAGAVLQSRPTKGARTVHHAMNYVNWQNAMWVKLEYTAAGVVTASYKEKQTDTYKVLGTATMEMPGNTIQVGRAVSAGTTYQWAMETLETQFYTMS
;
A
#
# COMPACT_ATOMS: atom_id res chain seq x y z
N MET A 1 -2.89 75.60 -38.45
CA MET A 1 -3.24 76.26 -37.17
C MET A 1 -2.09 76.00 -36.21
N LYS A 2 -1.17 76.95 -36.07
CA LYS A 2 -1.06 77.94 -34.98
C LYS A 2 -0.34 77.38 -33.73
N PHE A 3 0.93 77.83 -33.62
CA PHE A 3 1.61 78.36 -32.41
C PHE A 3 2.07 77.42 -31.27
N SER A 4 3.40 77.27 -31.18
CA SER A 4 4.26 77.35 -29.97
C SER A 4 3.86 78.58 -29.09
N PRO A 5 4.19 78.76 -27.78
CA PRO A 5 5.49 78.42 -27.18
C PRO A 5 5.63 78.22 -25.63
N SER A 6 6.87 77.84 -25.27
CA SER A 6 7.75 78.37 -24.20
C SER A 6 7.39 78.37 -22.71
N SER A 7 8.35 77.80 -21.94
CA SER A 7 9.07 78.37 -20.78
C SER A 7 8.30 78.54 -19.46
N THR A 8 8.87 78.40 -18.26
CA THR A 8 10.15 78.97 -17.80
C THR A 8 10.52 78.43 -16.40
N ALA A 9 11.84 78.29 -16.16
CA ALA A 9 12.63 78.63 -14.95
C ALA A 9 12.28 77.99 -13.57
N ALA A 10 13.18 77.21 -12.96
CA ALA A 10 14.47 77.54 -12.29
C ALA A 10 14.29 78.28 -10.94
N VAL A 11 14.88 77.76 -9.84
CA VAL A 11 16.02 78.30 -9.02
C VAL A 11 16.25 77.26 -7.90
N VAL A 12 17.39 76.55 -7.77
CA VAL A 12 18.78 76.88 -7.35
C VAL A 12 18.98 77.15 -5.85
N ALA A 13 19.75 76.26 -5.18
CA ALA A 13 20.87 76.51 -4.22
C ALA A 13 21.32 75.14 -3.62
N LEU A 14 22.50 74.54 -3.86
CA LEU A 14 23.90 74.85 -3.45
C LEU A 14 24.03 75.22 -1.96
N VAL A 15 24.86 74.57 -1.10
CA VAL A 15 26.35 74.49 -1.05
C VAL A 15 26.75 73.36 -0.05
N ALA A 16 27.63 72.39 -0.39
CA ALA A 16 29.07 72.21 -0.02
C ALA A 16 29.44 72.35 1.49
N ALA A 17 30.37 71.63 2.14
CA ALA A 17 31.43 70.69 1.75
C ALA A 17 31.94 69.86 2.96
N SER A 18 32.47 68.66 2.66
CA SER A 18 33.61 67.92 3.25
C SER A 18 33.73 67.66 4.76
N SER A 19 33.79 66.37 5.14
CA SER A 19 35.07 65.73 5.54
C SER A 19 34.92 64.20 5.67
N SER A 20 35.75 63.49 4.89
CA SER A 20 36.37 62.19 5.12
C SER A 20 35.78 61.22 6.18
N SER A 21 35.18 60.14 5.69
CA SER A 21 35.47 58.78 6.19
C SER A 21 35.41 57.79 5.01
N VAL A 22 36.58 57.22 4.72
CA VAL A 22 36.88 56.01 3.94
C VAL A 22 35.76 55.51 3.01
N ALA A 23 35.90 55.82 1.72
CA ALA A 23 35.25 55.03 0.68
C ALA A 23 35.76 53.60 0.78
N GLY A 24 34.96 52.69 1.35
CA GLY A 24 35.12 51.27 1.15
C GLY A 24 34.94 51.00 -0.34
N GLN A 25 36.05 50.75 -1.02
CA GLN A 25 36.08 50.38 -2.43
C GLN A 25 35.28 49.07 -2.58
N THR A 26 34.13 49.09 -3.25
CA THR A 26 33.37 47.88 -3.56
C THR A 26 34.15 47.06 -4.57
N CYS A 27 34.86 46.03 -4.10
CA CYS A 27 35.45 45.05 -4.99
C CYS A 27 34.31 44.30 -5.72
N SER A 28 34.31 44.34 -7.05
CA SER A 28 33.20 43.87 -7.88
C SER A 28 33.30 42.38 -8.25
N GLY A 29 34.12 41.60 -7.55
CA GLY A 29 34.38 40.21 -7.88
C GLY A 29 35.14 40.01 -9.20
N VAL A 30 35.25 38.77 -9.69
CA VAL A 30 35.76 38.53 -11.05
C VAL A 30 34.79 39.16 -12.04
N SER A 31 35.28 40.06 -12.89
CA SER A 31 34.49 40.82 -13.86
C SER A 31 34.78 40.35 -15.29
N GLY A 32 33.75 40.41 -16.15
CA GLY A 32 33.81 39.94 -17.54
C GLY A 32 33.18 38.57 -17.76
N SER A 33 33.19 38.14 -19.03
CA SER A 33 32.71 36.82 -19.43
C SER A 33 33.77 35.74 -19.19
N PHE A 34 33.33 34.51 -18.93
CA PHE A 34 34.21 33.35 -18.80
C PHE A 34 33.52 32.09 -19.28
N ILE A 35 34.33 31.05 -19.51
CA ILE A 35 33.86 29.72 -19.89
C ILE A 35 34.49 28.72 -18.95
N LEU A 36 33.67 27.88 -18.32
CA LEU A 36 34.11 26.65 -17.68
C LEU A 36 34.00 25.53 -18.71
N SER A 37 35.14 24.97 -19.10
CA SER A 37 35.22 23.91 -20.11
C SER A 37 35.52 22.56 -19.46
N ASP A 38 35.27 21.48 -20.21
CA ASP A 38 35.61 20.10 -19.85
C ASP A 38 34.99 19.61 -18.52
N LEU A 39 33.77 20.06 -18.22
CA LEU A 39 33.05 19.67 -17.01
C LEU A 39 32.54 18.25 -17.18
N LYS A 40 33.14 17.30 -16.45
CA LYS A 40 32.79 15.88 -16.52
C LYS A 40 31.81 15.45 -15.44
N GLY A 41 30.88 14.58 -15.81
CA GLY A 41 29.90 13.98 -14.92
C GLY A 41 28.70 14.88 -14.64
N ALA A 42 27.86 14.46 -13.68
CA ALA A 42 26.60 15.13 -13.40
C ALA A 42 26.78 16.60 -12.96
N CYS A 43 26.01 17.49 -13.57
CA CYS A 43 25.96 18.90 -13.19
C CYS A 43 25.39 19.05 -11.76
N ASN A 44 26.17 19.71 -10.89
CA ASN A 44 25.77 20.07 -9.52
C ASN A 44 26.57 21.28 -9.02
N TYR A 45 26.09 21.91 -7.94
CA TYR A 45 26.70 23.12 -7.38
C TYR A 45 28.18 22.93 -7.01
N ASP A 46 28.53 21.84 -6.31
CA ASP A 46 29.90 21.61 -5.85
C ASP A 46 30.88 21.49 -7.03
N LYS A 47 30.45 20.85 -8.13
CA LYS A 47 31.23 20.76 -9.36
C LYS A 47 31.44 22.14 -9.97
N ILE A 48 30.38 22.94 -10.12
CA ILE A 48 30.48 24.31 -10.64
C ILE A 48 31.43 25.15 -9.78
N LEU A 49 31.28 25.10 -8.45
CA LEU A 49 32.12 25.85 -7.52
C LEU A 49 33.59 25.44 -7.62
N SER A 50 33.86 24.14 -7.65
CA SER A 50 35.24 23.62 -7.76
C SER A 50 35.91 24.06 -9.06
N GLU A 51 35.18 23.99 -10.18
CA GLU A 51 35.72 24.32 -11.50
C GLU A 51 35.82 25.83 -11.70
N TYR A 52 34.88 26.61 -11.17
CA TYR A 52 34.98 28.07 -11.11
C TYR A 52 36.22 28.52 -10.32
N THR A 53 36.44 27.92 -9.15
CA THR A 53 37.59 28.23 -8.30
C THR A 53 38.90 27.99 -9.04
N ASN A 54 39.00 26.88 -9.77
CA ASN A 54 40.23 26.48 -10.45
C ASN A 54 40.45 27.20 -11.78
N GLN A 55 39.43 27.29 -12.63
CA GLN A 55 39.55 27.76 -14.02
C GLN A 55 39.38 29.27 -14.16
N VAL A 56 38.73 29.94 -13.19
CA VAL A 56 38.38 31.36 -13.28
C VAL A 56 38.96 32.15 -12.11
N PHE A 57 38.61 31.78 -10.88
CA PHE A 57 38.97 32.58 -9.70
C PHE A 57 40.49 32.58 -9.42
N ASN A 58 41.13 31.40 -9.49
CA ASN A 58 42.57 31.25 -9.26
C ASN A 58 43.41 31.29 -10.55
N ALA A 59 42.81 31.59 -11.70
CA ALA A 59 43.51 31.55 -12.99
C ALA A 59 44.61 32.62 -13.09
N ALA A 60 45.72 32.29 -13.73
CA ALA A 60 46.82 33.22 -13.92
C ALA A 60 46.39 34.43 -14.78
N GLY A 61 46.38 35.62 -14.20
CA GLY A 61 45.90 36.85 -14.84
C GLY A 61 44.47 37.27 -14.45
N ALA A 62 43.78 36.51 -13.59
CA ALA A 62 42.53 36.95 -12.99
C ALA A 62 42.74 38.23 -12.16
N THR A 63 41.99 39.28 -12.47
CA THR A 63 42.02 40.55 -11.73
C THR A 63 41.29 40.43 -10.39
N SER A 64 41.75 39.55 -9.49
CA SER A 64 41.21 39.50 -8.12
C SER A 64 41.60 40.79 -7.40
N CYS A 65 40.66 41.54 -6.82
CA CYS A 65 41.05 42.68 -5.99
C CYS A 65 41.89 42.16 -4.82
N VAL A 66 43.16 42.55 -4.76
CA VAL A 66 44.10 42.16 -3.70
C VAL A 66 43.79 42.86 -2.36
N ALA A 67 42.57 43.38 -2.16
CA ALA A 67 42.22 44.31 -1.09
C ALA A 67 40.94 43.96 -0.27
N SER A 68 40.29 42.82 -0.50
CA SER A 68 39.17 42.36 0.34
C SER A 68 39.09 40.83 0.35
N ASP A 69 38.80 40.23 1.51
CA ASP A 69 38.71 38.78 1.80
C ASP A 69 37.59 38.02 1.05
N LEU A 70 37.23 38.40 -0.18
CA LEU A 70 36.17 37.76 -0.97
C LEU A 70 36.61 36.37 -1.44
N THR A 71 35.83 35.34 -1.12
CA THR A 71 36.08 33.95 -1.50
C THR A 71 35.47 33.61 -2.86
N ALA A 72 36.00 32.56 -3.52
CA ALA A 72 35.44 32.05 -4.78
C ALA A 72 33.96 31.65 -4.67
N LYS A 73 33.55 31.16 -3.49
CA LYS A 73 32.17 30.82 -3.18
C LYS A 73 31.27 32.05 -3.17
N GLU A 74 31.65 33.08 -2.43
CA GLU A 74 30.85 34.32 -2.32
C GLU A 74 30.69 35.00 -3.68
N ASP A 75 31.74 34.99 -4.50
CA ASP A 75 31.70 35.57 -5.84
C ASP A 75 30.82 34.77 -6.82
N LEU A 76 30.91 33.44 -6.80
CA LEU A 76 30.06 32.57 -7.63
C LEU A 76 28.59 32.63 -7.19
N ASP A 77 28.33 32.59 -5.89
CA ASP A 77 26.97 32.65 -5.32
C ASP A 77 26.26 33.94 -5.74
N GLY A 78 26.97 35.07 -5.68
CA GLY A 78 26.45 36.36 -6.14
C GLY A 78 26.09 36.34 -7.62
N LYS A 79 26.92 35.72 -8.48
CA LYS A 79 26.66 35.58 -9.91
C LYS A 79 25.47 34.66 -10.19
N LEU A 80 25.38 33.50 -9.52
CA LEU A 80 24.29 32.53 -9.68
C LEU A 80 22.94 33.14 -9.28
N LEU A 81 22.88 33.84 -8.15
CA LEU A 81 21.67 34.51 -7.67
C LEU A 81 21.26 35.69 -8.56
N ALA A 82 22.22 36.44 -9.10
CA ALA A 82 21.95 37.52 -10.03
C ALA A 82 21.38 37.02 -11.37
N ALA A 83 21.92 35.92 -11.89
CA ALA A 83 21.46 35.29 -13.13
C ALA A 83 20.09 34.60 -12.97
N MET A 84 19.69 34.24 -11.75
CA MET A 84 18.42 33.58 -11.44
C MET A 84 17.66 34.29 -10.30
N PRO A 85 16.99 35.42 -10.59
CA PRO A 85 16.37 36.27 -9.57
C PRO A 85 15.15 35.68 -8.83
N GLY A 86 14.92 34.36 -8.90
CA GLY A 86 13.87 33.63 -8.18
C GLY A 86 14.37 32.41 -7.38
N ALA A 87 15.66 32.09 -7.43
CA ALA A 87 16.24 30.99 -6.65
C ALA A 87 16.44 31.40 -5.18
N ALA A 88 16.09 30.53 -4.22
CA ALA A 88 16.24 30.83 -2.79
C ALA A 88 17.68 30.69 -2.28
N SER A 89 18.54 29.97 -3.03
CA SER A 89 19.97 29.86 -2.75
C SER A 89 20.78 29.65 -4.04
N ALA A 90 22.10 29.79 -3.96
CA ALA A 90 23.00 29.54 -5.09
C ALA A 90 22.99 28.06 -5.51
N GLU A 91 22.78 27.13 -4.57
CA GLU A 91 22.61 25.71 -4.84
C GLU A 91 21.32 25.44 -5.63
N GLU A 92 20.23 26.12 -5.29
CA GLU A 92 18.98 26.04 -6.06
C GLU A 92 19.14 26.65 -7.46
N ALA A 93 19.82 27.80 -7.58
CA ALA A 93 20.13 28.43 -8.86
C ALA A 93 20.99 27.49 -9.75
N ALA A 94 22.02 26.88 -9.17
CA ALA A 94 22.83 25.88 -9.86
C ALA A 94 22.03 24.65 -10.29
N MET A 95 21.08 24.17 -9.46
CA MET A 95 20.20 23.08 -9.84
C MET A 95 19.29 23.47 -11.01
N GLN A 96 18.67 24.66 -10.98
CA GLN A 96 17.85 25.16 -12.08
C GLN A 96 18.65 25.33 -13.38
N LEU A 97 19.92 25.74 -13.26
CA LEU A 97 20.86 25.82 -14.37
C LEU A 97 21.16 24.44 -14.98
N CYS A 98 21.40 23.44 -14.14
CA CYS A 98 21.61 22.08 -14.61
C CYS A 98 20.35 21.54 -15.32
N LYS A 99 19.15 21.86 -14.83
CA LYS A 99 17.89 21.46 -15.47
C LYS A 99 17.73 22.09 -16.86
N SER A 100 17.96 23.40 -16.99
CA SER A 100 17.83 24.09 -18.29
C SER A 100 18.79 23.55 -19.36
N MET A 101 19.97 23.05 -18.96
CA MET A 101 20.88 22.33 -19.84
C MET A 101 20.26 21.05 -20.41
N TYR A 102 19.62 20.25 -19.56
CA TYR A 102 18.99 18.99 -19.99
C TYR A 102 17.72 19.22 -20.80
N ASP A 103 16.96 20.28 -20.49
CA ASP A 103 15.73 20.64 -21.20
C ASP A 103 16.01 21.19 -22.60
N SER A 104 17.15 21.86 -22.79
CA SER A 104 17.58 22.39 -24.09
C SER A 104 18.36 21.39 -24.95
N ALA A 105 18.68 20.21 -24.41
CA ALA A 105 19.38 19.17 -25.15
C ALA A 105 18.52 18.63 -26.31
N THR A 106 19.15 18.41 -27.47
CA THR A 106 18.46 17.84 -28.64
C THR A 106 17.94 16.43 -28.34
N VAL A 107 16.67 16.19 -28.71
CA VAL A 107 16.00 14.90 -28.53
C VAL A 107 15.72 14.31 -29.91
N THR A 108 16.16 13.07 -30.13
CA THR A 108 15.88 12.31 -31.35
C THR A 108 14.53 11.60 -31.22
N PRO A 109 13.61 11.70 -32.18
CA PRO A 109 12.37 10.95 -32.18
C PRO A 109 12.60 9.43 -32.07
N PHE A 110 11.71 8.73 -31.38
CA PHE A 110 11.80 7.27 -31.26
C PHE A 110 11.58 6.54 -32.60
N SER A 111 10.73 7.09 -33.49
CA SER A 111 10.42 6.57 -34.83
C SER A 111 11.63 6.43 -35.75
N ASP A 112 12.65 7.27 -35.54
CA ASP A 112 13.90 7.25 -36.33
C ASP A 112 14.67 5.92 -36.17
N ALA A 113 14.37 5.13 -35.12
CA ALA A 113 14.98 3.83 -34.88
C ALA A 113 14.61 2.79 -35.95
N ALA A 114 13.35 2.79 -36.41
CA ALA A 114 12.90 1.92 -37.49
C ALA A 114 12.89 2.60 -38.86
N ASP A 115 12.73 3.94 -38.89
CA ASP A 115 12.65 4.74 -40.12
C ASP A 115 11.50 4.27 -41.04
N LYS A 116 10.33 4.01 -40.43
CA LYS A 116 9.11 3.49 -41.10
C LYS A 116 7.93 4.47 -41.10
N GLY A 117 8.18 5.73 -40.76
CA GLY A 117 7.19 6.80 -40.63
C GLY A 117 7.29 7.50 -39.27
N ASP A 118 6.74 8.72 -39.18
CA ASP A 118 6.93 9.60 -38.00
C ASP A 118 5.77 9.50 -36.98
N ASP A 119 4.79 8.63 -37.21
CA ASP A 119 3.54 8.55 -36.43
C ASP A 119 3.47 7.37 -35.44
N LEU A 120 4.59 6.67 -35.25
CA LEU A 120 4.74 5.52 -34.35
C LEU A 120 3.84 4.31 -34.66
N GLN A 121 3.16 4.26 -35.82
CA GLN A 121 2.30 3.12 -36.16
C GLN A 121 3.09 1.81 -36.29
N PHE A 122 4.28 1.89 -36.86
CA PHE A 122 5.16 0.73 -36.98
C PHE A 122 5.59 0.22 -35.61
N GLU A 123 6.04 1.12 -34.74
CA GLU A 123 6.47 0.83 -33.37
C GLU A 123 5.32 0.22 -32.56
N GLN A 124 4.09 0.70 -32.75
CA GLN A 124 2.92 0.12 -32.11
C GLN A 124 2.72 -1.34 -32.54
N MET A 125 2.81 -1.65 -33.84
CA MET A 125 2.74 -3.03 -34.31
C MET A 125 3.90 -3.87 -33.80
N PHE A 126 5.11 -3.32 -33.77
CA PHE A 126 6.32 -3.98 -33.27
C PHE A 126 6.19 -4.36 -31.80
N TYR A 127 5.82 -3.42 -30.93
CA TYR A 127 5.68 -3.67 -29.49
C TYR A 127 4.49 -4.54 -29.13
N ASN A 128 3.57 -4.74 -30.06
CA ASN A 128 2.48 -5.70 -29.92
C ASN A 128 2.81 -7.08 -30.49
N GLY A 129 4.00 -7.29 -31.06
CA GLY A 129 4.41 -8.56 -31.65
C GLY A 129 3.77 -8.85 -33.02
N LEU A 130 3.25 -7.82 -33.70
CA LEU A 130 2.42 -7.94 -34.91
C LEU A 130 3.02 -7.28 -36.17
N SER A 131 4.21 -6.67 -36.07
CA SER A 131 4.87 -6.13 -37.27
C SER A 131 5.44 -7.24 -38.15
N ASP A 132 5.75 -6.91 -39.40
CA ASP A 132 6.48 -7.76 -40.34
C ASP A 132 7.77 -8.34 -39.72
N TRP A 133 8.55 -7.51 -39.00
CA TRP A 133 9.77 -7.94 -38.29
C TRP A 133 9.56 -9.08 -37.28
N GLN A 134 8.33 -9.28 -36.81
CA GLN A 134 8.00 -10.33 -35.85
C GLN A 134 7.72 -11.68 -36.53
N ASP A 135 7.33 -11.66 -37.80
CA ASP A 135 6.99 -12.83 -38.60
C ASP A 135 8.13 -13.29 -39.53
N GLU A 136 9.05 -12.39 -39.88
CA GLU A 136 10.16 -12.66 -40.79
C GLU A 136 11.10 -13.77 -40.26
N VAL A 137 11.29 -14.83 -41.05
CA VAL A 137 12.30 -15.88 -40.85
C VAL A 137 13.15 -15.92 -42.12
N GLU A 138 14.49 -16.01 -41.96
CA GLU A 138 15.39 -16.06 -43.11
C GLU A 138 15.05 -17.27 -44.01
N THR A 139 14.66 -17.02 -45.26
CA THR A 139 14.25 -18.07 -46.20
C THR A 139 14.95 -17.92 -47.54
N VAL A 140 15.44 -19.02 -48.10
CA VAL A 140 16.15 -19.07 -49.39
C VAL A 140 15.31 -19.72 -50.50
N TYR A 141 14.07 -20.13 -50.19
CA TYR A 141 13.20 -20.86 -51.13
C TYR A 141 12.45 -19.97 -52.10
N GLU A 142 12.23 -18.70 -51.77
CA GLU A 142 11.43 -17.80 -52.60
C GLU A 142 12.22 -17.24 -53.79
N ASN A 143 13.56 -17.24 -53.71
CA ASN A 143 14.42 -16.74 -54.77
C ASN A 143 15.05 -17.88 -55.60
N PRO A 144 14.89 -17.89 -56.93
CA PRO A 144 15.47 -18.90 -57.81
C PRO A 144 17.01 -18.95 -57.82
N ASP A 145 17.68 -17.92 -57.30
CA ASP A 145 19.14 -17.79 -57.23
C ASP A 145 19.76 -18.28 -55.91
N GLY A 146 18.92 -18.76 -54.98
CA GLY A 146 19.34 -19.28 -53.68
C GLY A 146 19.75 -18.21 -52.66
N THR A 147 19.47 -16.93 -52.93
CA THR A 147 19.62 -15.84 -51.95
C THR A 147 18.47 -15.83 -50.95
N ALA A 148 18.72 -15.33 -49.74
CA ALA A 148 17.64 -15.13 -48.78
C ALA A 148 16.68 -14.04 -49.28
N SER A 149 15.38 -14.32 -49.30
CA SER A 149 14.32 -13.38 -49.72
C SER A 149 13.79 -12.50 -48.59
N SER A 150 13.96 -12.94 -47.33
CA SER A 150 13.71 -12.17 -46.13
C SER A 150 14.95 -12.26 -45.24
N ASN A 151 15.48 -11.13 -44.76
CA ASN A 151 16.63 -11.12 -43.87
C ASN A 151 16.50 -9.93 -42.93
N LEU A 152 15.89 -10.11 -41.75
CA LEU A 152 15.66 -9.01 -40.82
C LEU A 152 16.95 -8.26 -40.40
N LYS A 153 18.12 -8.89 -40.36
CA LYS A 153 19.38 -8.15 -40.08
C LYS A 153 19.67 -7.11 -41.16
N THR A 154 19.23 -7.37 -42.38
CA THR A 154 19.26 -6.45 -43.50
C THR A 154 18.06 -5.50 -43.49
N ASP A 155 16.85 -6.03 -43.28
CA ASP A 155 15.60 -5.26 -43.34
C ASP A 155 15.43 -4.28 -42.16
N ALA A 156 16.02 -4.61 -41.01
CA ALA A 156 16.15 -3.76 -39.82
C ALA A 156 17.56 -3.17 -39.66
N ALA A 157 18.35 -3.01 -40.73
CA ALA A 157 19.70 -2.43 -40.66
C ALA A 157 19.72 -1.04 -40.00
N LYS A 158 18.62 -0.29 -40.08
CA LYS A 158 18.42 1.00 -39.40
C LYS A 158 18.54 0.92 -37.88
N VAL A 159 18.16 -0.20 -37.26
CA VAL A 159 18.32 -0.42 -35.82
C VAL A 159 19.81 -0.39 -35.44
N ASN A 160 20.68 -1.03 -36.21
CA ASN A 160 22.12 -0.99 -35.94
C ASN A 160 22.73 0.42 -36.18
N GLU A 161 22.29 1.12 -37.22
CA GLU A 161 22.70 2.52 -37.47
C GLU A 161 22.29 3.42 -36.29
N PHE A 162 21.06 3.28 -35.81
CA PHE A 162 20.52 4.04 -34.68
C PHE A 162 21.26 3.73 -33.37
N TYR A 163 21.61 2.45 -33.15
CA TYR A 163 22.43 2.02 -32.03
C TYR A 163 23.83 2.65 -32.05
N LEU A 164 24.49 2.64 -33.20
CA LEU A 164 25.83 3.23 -33.37
C LEU A 164 25.83 4.77 -33.34
N GLY A 165 24.65 5.40 -33.36
CA GLY A 165 24.47 6.85 -33.35
C GLY A 165 23.60 7.34 -32.18
N PRO A 166 22.36 7.81 -32.43
CA PRO A 166 21.52 8.47 -31.44
C PRO A 166 21.33 7.70 -30.13
N ALA A 167 21.19 6.38 -30.17
CA ALA A 167 20.95 5.59 -28.96
C ALA A 167 22.13 5.60 -27.98
N LYS A 168 23.37 5.72 -28.46
CA LYS A 168 24.58 5.76 -27.64
C LYS A 168 25.07 7.17 -27.33
N TYR A 169 24.79 8.13 -28.21
CA TYR A 169 25.40 9.46 -28.16
C TYR A 169 24.39 10.61 -28.05
N GLY A 170 23.11 10.32 -27.87
CA GLY A 170 22.04 11.31 -27.77
C GLY A 170 20.88 10.88 -26.89
N ARG A 171 19.93 11.80 -26.66
CA ARG A 171 18.70 11.53 -25.94
C ARG A 171 17.61 11.12 -26.93
N VAL A 172 16.93 10.01 -26.66
CA VAL A 172 15.80 9.54 -27.47
C VAL A 172 14.48 9.94 -26.79
N SER A 173 13.46 10.32 -27.56
CA SER A 173 12.15 10.65 -27.01
C SER A 173 11.45 9.40 -26.48
N TRP A 174 10.73 9.54 -25.37
CA TRP A 174 9.92 8.44 -24.84
C TRP A 174 8.66 8.27 -25.72
N PRO A 175 8.34 7.06 -26.21
CA PRO A 175 7.15 6.82 -27.04
C PRO A 175 5.89 6.70 -26.18
N GLY A 176 5.64 7.68 -25.31
CA GLY A 176 4.54 7.67 -24.32
C GLY A 176 3.14 7.83 -24.92
N GLU A 177 3.05 8.12 -26.21
CA GLU A 177 1.80 8.15 -26.97
C GLU A 177 1.31 6.75 -27.34
N LEU A 178 2.21 5.75 -27.27
CA LEU A 178 1.84 4.36 -27.49
C LEU A 178 1.09 3.83 -26.25
N PRO A 179 -0.04 3.14 -26.42
CA PRO A 179 -0.77 2.51 -25.30
C PRO A 179 0.12 1.58 -24.46
N ASN A 180 1.10 0.92 -25.08
CA ASN A 180 2.10 0.08 -24.40
C ASN A 180 2.89 0.81 -23.32
N PHE A 181 3.09 2.12 -23.49
CA PHE A 181 3.97 2.96 -22.68
C PHE A 181 3.27 4.20 -22.11
N GLU A 182 1.94 4.25 -22.22
CA GLU A 182 1.11 5.26 -21.57
C GLU A 182 1.05 4.94 -20.07
N ASN A 183 1.25 5.96 -19.22
CA ASN A 183 1.05 5.86 -17.77
C ASN A 183 1.83 4.72 -17.06
N CYS A 184 3.15 4.61 -17.27
CA CYS A 184 4.01 3.70 -16.51
C CYS A 184 4.18 4.13 -15.04
N ALA A 185 3.14 3.93 -14.22
CA ALA A 185 3.08 4.40 -12.84
C ALA A 185 4.19 3.81 -11.95
N ALA A 186 4.60 2.57 -12.21
CA ALA A 186 5.66 1.86 -11.50
C ALA A 186 7.09 2.27 -11.88
N ASN A 187 7.25 3.19 -12.84
CA ASN A 187 8.54 3.55 -13.43
C ASN A 187 9.38 2.34 -13.91
N THR A 188 8.70 1.32 -14.45
CA THR A 188 9.33 0.07 -14.87
C THR A 188 8.68 -0.41 -16.15
N ALA A 189 9.48 -0.90 -17.10
CA ALA A 189 9.02 -1.52 -18.33
C ALA A 189 9.72 -2.87 -18.52
N MET A 190 9.05 -3.78 -19.21
CA MET A 190 9.53 -5.14 -19.47
C MET A 190 9.13 -5.57 -20.87
N CYS A 191 9.96 -6.41 -21.47
CA CYS A 191 9.70 -7.13 -22.70
C CYS A 191 9.75 -8.64 -22.42
N CYS A 192 8.94 -9.43 -23.12
CA CYS A 192 8.94 -10.89 -23.03
C CYS A 192 8.77 -11.53 -24.40
N TRP A 193 9.62 -12.50 -24.72
CA TRP A 193 9.66 -13.18 -26.00
C TRP A 193 9.52 -14.70 -25.83
N PRO A 194 8.63 -15.34 -26.62
CA PRO A 194 8.50 -16.79 -26.66
C PRO A 194 9.24 -17.44 -27.83
N LYS A 195 9.88 -16.67 -28.72
CA LYS A 195 10.42 -17.19 -29.97
C LYS A 195 11.81 -16.65 -30.30
N ASP A 196 12.68 -17.55 -30.73
CA ASP A 196 13.97 -17.29 -31.36
C ASP A 196 13.92 -17.67 -32.86
N ARG A 197 14.59 -16.87 -33.67
CA ARG A 197 14.69 -17.03 -35.13
C ARG A 197 16.09 -16.77 -35.69
N GLN A 198 17.11 -16.57 -34.85
CA GLN A 198 18.48 -16.35 -35.31
C GLN A 198 19.34 -17.62 -35.14
N ALA A 199 19.67 -18.28 -36.24
CA ALA A 199 20.36 -19.55 -36.16
C ALA A 199 21.81 -19.42 -35.67
N ASN A 200 22.20 -20.34 -34.80
CA ASN A 200 23.59 -20.58 -34.38
C ASN A 200 24.31 -19.34 -33.76
N ASP A 201 23.59 -18.45 -33.09
CA ASP A 201 24.17 -17.27 -32.44
C ASP A 201 24.47 -17.48 -30.93
N GLY A 202 24.06 -18.64 -30.39
CA GLY A 202 24.23 -19.00 -28.98
C GLY A 202 23.11 -18.52 -28.06
N ASN A 203 22.02 -17.96 -28.60
CA ASN A 203 20.87 -17.47 -27.84
C ASN A 203 19.59 -18.17 -28.33
N GLY A 204 19.17 -19.24 -27.67
CA GLY A 204 18.02 -20.05 -28.09
C GLY A 204 18.40 -21.28 -28.89
N ASN A 205 17.43 -21.90 -29.56
CA ASN A 205 17.60 -23.18 -30.25
C ASN A 205 17.28 -23.15 -31.75
N CYS A 206 17.16 -21.97 -32.37
CA CYS A 206 17.12 -21.83 -33.82
C CYS A 206 18.41 -22.34 -34.48
N ALA A 207 18.26 -23.14 -35.55
CA ALA A 207 19.36 -23.70 -36.32
C ALA A 207 19.10 -23.68 -37.83
N THR A 208 20.17 -23.77 -38.63
CA THR A 208 20.04 -23.96 -40.08
C THR A 208 19.67 -25.41 -40.44
N PRO A 209 18.93 -25.67 -41.53
CA PRO A 209 18.30 -24.71 -42.44
C PRO A 209 17.10 -24.00 -41.79
N TYR A 210 17.04 -22.68 -41.89
CA TYR A 210 16.08 -21.82 -41.19
C TYR A 210 14.62 -22.26 -41.39
N ASP A 211 14.24 -22.60 -42.62
CA ASP A 211 12.87 -22.97 -43.00
C ASP A 211 12.33 -24.24 -42.32
N THR A 212 13.22 -25.03 -41.70
CA THR A 212 12.86 -26.27 -41.01
C THR A 212 13.19 -26.22 -39.52
N ASN A 213 14.28 -25.54 -39.18
CA ASN A 213 14.88 -25.60 -37.87
C ASN A 213 14.83 -24.25 -37.12
N CYS A 214 14.11 -23.23 -37.64
CA CYS A 214 13.91 -21.91 -37.01
C CYS A 214 12.47 -21.36 -37.05
N VAL A 215 11.53 -22.07 -37.66
CA VAL A 215 10.15 -21.57 -37.84
C VAL A 215 9.41 -21.42 -36.50
N ASP A 216 9.69 -22.29 -35.53
CA ASP A 216 9.09 -22.27 -34.19
C ASP A 216 10.10 -22.83 -33.20
N LYS A 217 10.93 -21.92 -32.67
CA LYS A 217 12.10 -22.26 -31.85
C LYS A 217 12.17 -21.36 -30.63
N ASP A 218 12.69 -21.97 -29.58
CA ASP A 218 12.68 -21.45 -28.22
C ASP A 218 13.84 -20.47 -28.02
N PRO A 219 13.59 -19.31 -27.40
CA PRO A 219 14.66 -18.44 -26.91
C PRO A 219 15.39 -19.10 -25.73
N ALA A 220 16.50 -18.49 -25.30
CA ALA A 220 17.15 -18.90 -24.06
C ALA A 220 16.24 -18.56 -22.88
N ASP A 221 15.72 -19.61 -22.24
CA ASP A 221 14.77 -19.51 -21.14
C ASP A 221 15.39 -18.83 -19.91
N ASN A 222 14.67 -17.87 -19.33
CA ASN A 222 15.12 -17.18 -18.12
C ASN A 222 14.02 -16.97 -17.08
N THR A 223 12.81 -17.45 -17.33
CA THR A 223 11.63 -17.17 -16.51
C THR A 223 10.48 -18.11 -16.82
N ASN A 224 9.65 -18.39 -15.80
CA ASN A 224 8.37 -19.05 -16.01
C ASN A 224 7.28 -18.01 -16.18
N LEU A 225 6.40 -18.22 -17.17
CA LEU A 225 5.24 -17.38 -17.44
C LEU A 225 4.08 -17.83 -16.55
N CYS A 226 3.80 -17.16 -15.43
CA CYS A 226 2.73 -17.62 -14.55
C CYS A 226 1.32 -17.28 -15.08
N PHE A 227 1.09 -16.03 -15.48
CA PHE A 227 -0.27 -15.54 -15.75
C PHE A 227 -0.29 -14.36 -16.74
N ALA A 228 -1.18 -14.42 -17.73
CA ALA A 228 -1.41 -13.34 -18.69
C ALA A 228 -2.82 -12.75 -18.51
N ASN A 229 -2.90 -11.48 -18.12
CA ASN A 229 -4.16 -10.77 -17.97
C ASN A 229 -4.56 -10.06 -19.26
N LEU A 230 -5.45 -10.68 -20.03
CA LEU A 230 -5.86 -10.21 -21.35
C LEU A 230 -6.74 -8.96 -21.33
N ASN A 231 -7.19 -8.50 -20.15
CA ASN A 231 -8.07 -7.33 -20.00
C ASN A 231 -7.32 -6.01 -19.78
N VAL A 232 -6.06 -6.07 -19.36
CA VAL A 232 -5.21 -4.88 -19.10
C VAL A 232 -4.12 -4.71 -20.16
N SER A 233 -4.04 -5.66 -21.08
CA SER A 233 -3.13 -5.66 -22.21
C SER A 233 -3.53 -4.55 -23.19
N SER A 234 -2.54 -3.86 -23.76
CA SER A 234 -2.72 -2.98 -24.92
C SER A 234 -3.21 -3.74 -26.17
N GLN A 235 -3.23 -5.08 -26.13
CA GLN A 235 -3.78 -5.99 -27.12
C GLN A 235 -5.04 -6.68 -26.56
N PRO A 236 -6.26 -6.14 -26.77
CA PRO A 236 -7.48 -6.76 -26.29
C PRO A 236 -7.74 -8.09 -27.02
N PHE A 237 -7.44 -9.21 -26.36
CA PHE A 237 -7.71 -10.54 -26.88
C PHE A 237 -9.01 -11.10 -26.28
N GLN A 238 -9.96 -11.46 -27.13
CA GLN A 238 -11.21 -12.08 -26.67
C GLN A 238 -10.93 -13.51 -26.21
N SER A 239 -11.00 -13.72 -24.90
CA SER A 239 -11.14 -15.04 -24.30
C SER A 239 -12.37 -15.03 -23.40
N ASP A 240 -13.09 -16.15 -23.36
CA ASP A 240 -14.29 -16.30 -22.52
C ASP A 240 -14.01 -15.97 -21.04
N LYS A 241 -12.75 -16.11 -20.61
CA LYS A 241 -12.32 -15.88 -19.22
C LYS A 241 -11.51 -14.60 -19.01
N GLY A 242 -11.01 -13.96 -20.07
CA GLY A 242 -10.18 -12.75 -19.99
C GLY A 242 -8.78 -12.97 -19.41
N PHE A 243 -8.24 -14.20 -19.40
CA PHE A 243 -6.87 -14.50 -18.95
C PHE A 243 -6.35 -15.85 -19.47
N MET A 244 -5.03 -16.05 -19.40
CA MET A 244 -4.35 -17.35 -19.53
C MET A 244 -3.48 -17.60 -18.31
N ALA A 245 -3.38 -18.86 -17.86
CA ALA A 245 -2.63 -19.23 -16.66
C ALA A 245 -1.81 -20.50 -16.90
N PHE A 246 -0.59 -20.51 -16.40
CA PHE A 246 0.38 -21.60 -16.50
C PHE A 246 0.94 -21.85 -15.09
N PRO A 247 0.27 -22.68 -14.29
CA PRO A 247 0.58 -22.81 -12.87
C PRO A 247 1.82 -23.67 -12.56
N ASP A 248 2.32 -24.44 -13.53
CA ASP A 248 3.45 -25.36 -13.38
C ASP A 248 4.45 -25.19 -14.54
N ASP A 249 5.75 -25.25 -14.25
CA ASP A 249 6.79 -25.54 -15.23
C ASP A 249 6.72 -27.03 -15.57
N ASN A 250 5.92 -27.35 -16.59
CA ASN A 250 6.09 -28.60 -17.30
C ASN A 250 6.39 -28.27 -18.75
N ALA A 251 7.41 -28.93 -19.30
CA ALA A 251 7.85 -28.85 -20.70
C ALA A 251 6.77 -29.26 -21.75
N ALA A 252 5.49 -29.12 -21.42
CA ALA A 252 4.32 -29.37 -22.26
C ALA A 252 3.29 -28.22 -22.22
N GLY A 253 3.58 -27.07 -21.59
CA GLY A 253 2.62 -25.99 -21.36
C GLY A 253 3.07 -24.60 -21.82
N GLU A 254 4.05 -23.99 -21.15
CA GLU A 254 4.39 -22.57 -21.34
C GLU A 254 5.45 -22.31 -22.43
N GLY A 255 6.36 -23.27 -22.65
CA GLY A 255 7.52 -23.11 -23.55
C GLY A 255 8.64 -22.28 -22.92
N ALA A 256 9.78 -22.12 -23.60
CA ALA A 256 10.84 -21.26 -23.08
C ALA A 256 10.45 -19.79 -23.23
N ILE A 257 10.58 -19.01 -22.16
CA ILE A 257 10.25 -17.57 -22.19
C ILE A 257 11.47 -16.77 -21.75
N HIS A 258 11.76 -15.71 -22.49
CA HIS A 258 12.79 -14.76 -22.10
C HIS A 258 12.18 -13.40 -21.80
N CYS A 259 12.32 -12.92 -20.57
CA CYS A 259 11.90 -11.57 -20.19
C CYS A 259 13.08 -10.70 -19.78
N HIS A 260 13.06 -9.44 -20.23
CA HIS A 260 14.08 -8.44 -19.94
C HIS A 260 13.46 -7.06 -19.79
N GLY A 261 13.82 -6.32 -18.75
CA GLY A 261 13.30 -4.97 -18.53
C GLY A 261 14.30 -3.95 -18.02
N PHE A 262 13.75 -2.83 -17.58
CA PHE A 262 14.50 -1.73 -16.98
C PHE A 262 13.56 -0.87 -16.12
N ALA A 263 14.14 -0.11 -15.19
CA ALA A 263 13.40 0.81 -14.34
C ALA A 263 14.12 2.16 -14.22
N TRP A 264 13.39 3.19 -13.80
CA TRP A 264 13.91 4.55 -13.69
C TRP A 264 13.45 5.27 -12.41
N ASP A 265 14.16 6.35 -12.08
CA ASP A 265 13.92 7.21 -10.92
C ASP A 265 12.66 8.08 -11.10
N ASN A 266 12.01 8.44 -9.99
CA ASN A 266 10.97 9.46 -9.95
C ASN A 266 11.49 10.87 -10.29
N ASN A 267 12.77 11.14 -10.06
CA ASN A 267 13.41 12.37 -10.49
C ASN A 267 13.62 12.36 -12.01
N GLU A 268 12.86 13.18 -12.73
CA GLU A 268 12.91 13.29 -14.19
C GLU A 268 14.29 13.69 -14.75
N TYR A 269 15.17 14.29 -13.94
CA TYR A 269 16.53 14.68 -14.32
C TYR A 269 17.58 13.62 -13.98
N ASP A 270 17.22 12.56 -13.26
CA ASP A 270 18.11 11.43 -13.07
C ASP A 270 18.43 10.78 -14.42
N ALA A 271 19.66 10.26 -14.56
CA ALA A 271 20.10 9.62 -15.79
C ALA A 271 19.12 8.54 -16.26
N SER A 272 18.67 7.67 -15.35
CA SER A 272 17.76 6.57 -15.70
C SER A 272 16.42 7.07 -16.25
N ALA A 273 15.92 8.20 -15.77
CA ALA A 273 14.67 8.80 -16.23
C ALA A 273 14.85 9.57 -17.55
N ARG A 274 15.97 10.30 -17.73
CA ARG A 274 16.26 11.07 -18.94
C ARG A 274 16.45 10.19 -20.18
N TYR A 275 17.08 9.02 -20.00
CA TYR A 275 17.47 8.11 -21.07
C TYR A 275 16.74 6.75 -21.02
N LYS A 276 15.60 6.67 -20.34
CA LYS A 276 14.76 5.46 -20.33
C LYS A 276 14.35 4.98 -21.72
N ALA A 277 14.15 5.90 -22.67
CA ALA A 277 13.84 5.57 -24.06
C ALA A 277 15.03 4.91 -24.79
N ASN A 278 16.26 5.35 -24.52
CA ASN A 278 17.46 4.69 -25.03
C ASN A 278 17.55 3.24 -24.52
N ASN A 279 17.19 3.02 -23.25
CA ASN A 279 17.16 1.71 -22.63
C ASN A 279 16.05 0.82 -23.24
N LEU A 280 14.87 1.38 -23.50
CA LEU A 280 13.79 0.71 -24.22
C LEU A 280 14.24 0.25 -25.60
N PHE A 281 14.81 1.14 -26.40
CA PHE A 281 15.34 0.82 -27.73
C PHE A 281 16.40 -0.28 -27.65
N TYR A 282 17.35 -0.16 -26.72
CA TYR A 282 18.43 -1.12 -26.57
C TYR A 282 17.92 -2.51 -26.23
N VAL A 283 17.04 -2.63 -25.22
CA VAL A 283 16.50 -3.92 -24.77
C VAL A 283 15.61 -4.52 -25.86
N SER A 284 14.71 -3.74 -26.46
CA SER A 284 13.70 -4.30 -27.36
C SER A 284 14.21 -4.54 -28.78
N MET A 285 14.66 -3.48 -29.46
CA MET A 285 15.00 -3.52 -30.88
C MET A 285 16.42 -4.01 -31.12
N TYR A 286 17.40 -3.55 -30.34
CA TYR A 286 18.81 -3.84 -30.62
C TYR A 286 19.28 -5.19 -30.04
N ASP A 287 19.30 -5.36 -28.71
CA ASP A 287 19.84 -6.57 -28.07
C ASP A 287 18.98 -7.80 -28.39
N HIS A 288 17.67 -7.72 -28.16
CA HIS A 288 16.82 -8.91 -28.30
C HIS A 288 16.36 -9.16 -29.73
N MET A 289 15.78 -8.19 -30.44
CA MET A 289 15.33 -8.44 -31.82
C MET A 289 16.49 -8.52 -32.84
N TYR A 290 17.36 -7.51 -32.91
CA TYR A 290 18.37 -7.42 -33.97
C TYR A 290 19.59 -8.33 -33.75
N VAL A 291 20.13 -8.36 -32.52
CA VAL A 291 21.33 -9.13 -32.20
C VAL A 291 20.99 -10.60 -31.95
N ARG A 292 20.03 -10.88 -31.04
CA ARG A 292 19.66 -12.25 -30.59
C ARG A 292 18.53 -12.90 -31.40
N GLY A 293 17.77 -12.13 -32.17
CA GLY A 293 16.66 -12.68 -32.95
C GLY A 293 15.42 -13.07 -32.14
N TYR A 294 15.21 -12.53 -30.95
CA TYR A 294 14.00 -12.79 -30.18
C TYR A 294 12.84 -11.94 -30.68
N VAL A 295 11.71 -12.60 -30.93
CA VAL A 295 10.53 -12.01 -31.57
C VAL A 295 9.25 -12.56 -30.97
N LYS A 296 8.12 -12.00 -31.40
CA LYS A 296 6.75 -12.30 -31.01
C LYS A 296 6.42 -11.94 -29.57
N ASN A 297 5.13 -11.69 -29.36
CA ASN A 297 4.54 -11.48 -28.05
C ASN A 297 4.00 -12.80 -27.50
N ILE A 298 3.88 -12.87 -26.17
CA ILE A 298 3.00 -13.86 -25.53
C ILE A 298 1.57 -13.59 -26.03
N PRO A 299 0.82 -14.60 -26.50
CA PRO A 299 -0.48 -14.39 -27.14
C PRO A 299 -1.41 -13.48 -26.32
N GLY A 300 -1.93 -12.43 -26.93
CA GLY A 300 -2.85 -11.47 -26.30
C GLY A 300 -2.22 -10.53 -25.26
N MET A 301 -0.90 -10.57 -25.07
CA MET A 301 -0.12 -9.60 -24.31
C MET A 301 0.73 -8.74 -25.26
N PRO A 302 1.18 -7.54 -24.90
CA PRO A 302 2.21 -6.87 -25.67
C PRO A 302 3.55 -7.61 -25.56
N MET A 303 4.40 -7.46 -26.58
CA MET A 303 5.80 -7.92 -26.54
C MET A 303 6.60 -7.09 -25.55
N CYS A 304 6.39 -5.77 -25.52
CA CYS A 304 6.93 -4.86 -24.51
C CYS A 304 5.89 -3.84 -24.06
N GLY A 305 5.96 -3.45 -22.79
CA GLY A 305 5.12 -2.40 -22.23
C GLY A 305 5.57 -1.96 -20.84
N CYS A 306 4.84 -1.00 -20.26
CA CYS A 306 4.92 -0.74 -18.82
C CYS A 306 4.63 -2.04 -18.06
N ILE A 307 5.31 -2.26 -16.94
CA ILE A 307 5.25 -3.52 -16.19
C ILE A 307 3.82 -3.95 -15.84
N GLU A 308 2.91 -2.98 -15.64
CA GLU A 308 1.50 -3.19 -15.31
C GLU A 308 0.69 -3.88 -16.43
N GLN A 309 1.16 -3.77 -17.67
CA GLN A 309 0.55 -4.35 -18.87
C GLN A 309 1.21 -5.67 -19.28
N MET A 310 2.29 -6.06 -18.60
CA MET A 310 3.06 -7.26 -18.92
C MET A 310 2.55 -8.48 -18.15
N PRO A 311 2.78 -9.70 -18.64
CA PRO A 311 2.39 -10.91 -17.93
C PRO A 311 3.17 -11.08 -16.62
N ILE A 312 2.57 -11.81 -15.69
CA ILE A 312 3.20 -12.20 -14.44
C ILE A 312 4.21 -13.32 -14.74
N VAL A 313 5.45 -13.12 -14.35
CA VAL A 313 6.58 -14.01 -14.61
C VAL A 313 7.44 -14.19 -13.35
N THR A 314 8.24 -15.25 -13.26
CA THR A 314 9.06 -15.51 -12.05
C THR A 314 10.37 -14.74 -12.02
N ARG A 315 10.81 -14.24 -13.17
CA ARG A 315 12.08 -13.52 -13.31
C ARG A 315 12.06 -12.62 -14.54
N SER A 316 12.89 -11.59 -14.51
CA SER A 316 13.19 -10.75 -15.67
C SER A 316 14.63 -10.28 -15.55
N ASP A 317 15.41 -10.45 -16.62
CA ASP A 317 16.72 -9.82 -16.76
C ASP A 317 16.58 -8.30 -16.83
N CYS A 318 17.69 -7.57 -16.72
CA CYS A 318 17.59 -6.12 -16.68
C CYS A 318 18.82 -5.39 -17.24
N THR A 319 18.54 -4.27 -17.91
CA THR A 319 19.57 -3.33 -18.36
C THR A 319 19.45 -2.02 -17.60
N GLN A 320 20.57 -1.52 -17.09
CA GLN A 320 20.72 -0.15 -16.65
C GLN A 320 21.62 0.61 -17.64
N ILE A 321 21.51 1.93 -17.62
CA ILE A 321 22.44 2.79 -18.31
C ILE A 321 23.58 3.21 -17.38
N ASN A 322 24.78 3.26 -17.92
CA ASN A 322 25.94 3.90 -17.32
C ASN A 322 26.30 5.10 -18.20
N LEU A 323 26.22 6.29 -17.63
CA LEU A 323 26.25 7.54 -18.37
C LEU A 323 27.59 8.27 -18.17
N SER A 324 28.18 8.73 -19.27
CA SER A 324 29.29 9.68 -19.28
C SER A 324 28.84 10.95 -20.02
N GLU A 325 28.81 12.07 -19.30
CA GLU A 325 28.44 13.37 -19.85
C GLU A 325 29.60 14.35 -19.67
N ASP A 326 29.89 15.09 -20.74
CA ASP A 326 30.71 16.29 -20.67
C ASP A 326 29.82 17.49 -21.02
N TRP A 327 30.04 18.60 -20.32
CA TRP A 327 29.33 19.84 -20.55
C TRP A 327 30.26 21.04 -20.37
N LYS A 328 29.81 22.19 -20.84
CA LYS A 328 30.46 23.48 -20.63
C LYS A 328 29.47 24.46 -20.03
N LEU A 329 30.00 25.47 -19.36
CA LEU A 329 29.21 26.56 -18.80
C LEU A 329 29.80 27.90 -19.21
N GLU A 330 29.08 28.66 -20.03
CA GLU A 330 29.49 30.01 -20.43
C GLU A 330 28.77 31.05 -19.57
N TYR A 331 29.49 32.08 -19.14
CA TYR A 331 28.93 33.26 -18.46
C TYR A 331 29.19 34.49 -19.32
N ASP A 332 28.15 35.18 -19.76
CA ASP A 332 28.24 36.32 -20.68
C ASP A 332 28.45 37.68 -19.97
N GLY A 333 28.54 37.67 -18.64
CA GLY A 333 28.56 38.87 -17.79
C GLY A 333 27.24 39.14 -17.06
N THR A 334 26.15 38.47 -17.46
CA THR A 334 24.82 38.57 -16.83
C THR A 334 24.15 37.20 -16.66
N ASN A 335 24.22 36.34 -17.67
CA ASN A 335 23.55 35.05 -17.72
C ASN A 335 24.54 33.89 -17.81
N PHE A 336 24.08 32.74 -17.35
CA PHE A 336 24.75 31.46 -17.52
C PHE A 336 24.10 30.67 -18.67
N LEU A 337 24.92 30.18 -19.59
CA LEU A 337 24.54 29.38 -20.75
C LEU A 337 25.21 28.00 -20.64
N PRO A 338 24.52 27.01 -20.05
CA PRO A 338 25.05 25.65 -19.96
C PRO A 338 24.84 24.93 -21.29
N THR A 339 25.77 24.06 -21.68
CA THR A 339 25.65 23.28 -22.92
C THR A 339 26.23 21.89 -22.72
N LEU A 340 25.45 20.87 -23.03
CA LEU A 340 25.91 19.49 -23.09
C LEU A 340 26.77 19.31 -24.35
N THR A 341 28.03 18.91 -24.17
CA THR A 341 29.01 18.81 -25.28
C THR A 341 29.28 17.37 -25.67
N LYS A 342 29.13 16.42 -24.74
CA LYS A 342 29.26 14.99 -25.01
C LYS A 342 28.25 14.21 -24.18
N VAL A 343 27.60 13.24 -24.82
CA VAL A 343 26.82 12.19 -24.17
C VAL A 343 27.36 10.86 -24.67
N GLU A 344 27.64 9.95 -23.75
CA GLU A 344 28.00 8.58 -24.07
C GLU A 344 27.29 7.63 -23.10
N ILE A 345 26.48 6.74 -23.65
CA ILE A 345 25.64 5.79 -22.91
C ILE A 345 26.22 4.39 -23.12
N ALA A 346 26.57 3.75 -22.02
CA ALA A 346 26.90 2.34 -21.98
C ALA A 346 25.73 1.55 -21.36
N PHE A 347 25.24 0.55 -22.07
CA PHE A 347 24.21 -0.36 -21.58
C PHE A 347 24.88 -1.51 -20.83
N ALA A 348 24.46 -1.74 -19.58
CA ALA A 348 25.05 -2.74 -18.71
C ALA A 348 23.97 -3.51 -17.96
N ALA A 349 24.27 -4.75 -17.56
CA ALA A 349 23.42 -5.50 -16.65
C ALA A 349 23.14 -4.68 -15.39
N CYS A 350 21.88 -4.64 -14.97
CA CYS A 350 21.52 -3.82 -13.84
C CYS A 350 22.08 -4.39 -12.52
N GLN A 351 22.40 -3.48 -11.60
CA GLN A 351 22.95 -3.85 -10.29
C GLN A 351 21.83 -3.96 -9.26
N GLY A 352 21.47 -5.18 -8.87
CA GLY A 352 20.37 -5.41 -7.95
C GLY A 352 20.78 -5.41 -6.48
N ARG A 353 19.78 -5.37 -5.61
CA ARG A 353 19.92 -5.50 -4.15
C ARG A 353 20.70 -6.76 -3.80
N ASN A 354 21.57 -6.69 -2.79
CA ASN A 354 22.34 -7.83 -2.28
C ASN A 354 23.17 -8.57 -3.36
N ASN A 355 23.71 -7.85 -4.34
CA ASN A 355 24.47 -8.40 -5.49
C ASN A 355 23.67 -9.35 -6.39
N ARG A 356 22.33 -9.37 -6.31
CA ARG A 356 21.47 -10.06 -7.28
C ARG A 356 21.40 -9.23 -8.56
N ASN A 357 22.53 -9.18 -9.28
CA ASN A 357 22.70 -8.42 -10.51
C ASN A 357 22.00 -9.12 -11.68
N ASN A 358 21.68 -8.35 -12.73
CA ASN A 358 20.90 -8.80 -13.87
C ASN A 358 19.51 -9.35 -13.48
N ASP A 359 18.88 -8.73 -12.48
CA ASP A 359 17.53 -9.07 -12.04
C ASP A 359 16.71 -7.79 -11.83
N LEU A 360 15.63 -7.64 -12.60
CA LEU A 360 14.84 -6.41 -12.61
C LEU A 360 14.17 -6.15 -11.27
N TRP A 361 13.61 -7.18 -10.63
CA TRP A 361 12.97 -7.05 -9.33
C TRP A 361 13.99 -6.58 -8.28
N ALA A 362 15.17 -7.19 -8.26
CA ALA A 362 16.22 -6.83 -7.32
C ALA A 362 16.75 -5.41 -7.54
N TYR A 363 16.75 -4.93 -8.79
CA TYR A 363 17.12 -3.56 -9.12
C TYR A 363 16.10 -2.54 -8.67
N VAL A 364 14.80 -2.79 -8.90
CA VAL A 364 13.75 -1.93 -8.37
C VAL A 364 13.75 -1.93 -6.84
N ALA A 365 14.04 -3.08 -6.21
CA ALA A 365 14.22 -3.16 -4.75
C ALA A 365 15.37 -2.28 -4.26
N ARG A 366 16.47 -2.19 -5.02
CA ARG A 366 17.57 -1.25 -4.72
C ARG A 366 17.12 0.21 -4.88
N LEU A 367 16.43 0.55 -5.97
CA LEU A 367 15.89 1.90 -6.18
C LEU A 367 14.94 2.31 -5.05
N TYR A 368 14.17 1.37 -4.51
CA TYR A 368 13.30 1.59 -3.36
C TYR A 368 14.11 1.89 -2.09
N ASP A 369 15.14 1.08 -1.79
CA ASP A 369 16.05 1.32 -0.66
C ASP A 369 16.77 2.68 -0.78
N GLU A 370 17.10 3.09 -2.01
CA GLU A 370 17.70 4.39 -2.36
C GLU A 370 16.69 5.55 -2.37
N LYS A 371 15.39 5.29 -2.13
CA LYS A 371 14.28 6.27 -2.13
C LYS A 371 14.06 6.94 -3.50
N ARG A 372 14.41 6.24 -4.58
CA ARG A 372 14.26 6.68 -5.98
C ARG A 372 12.91 6.27 -6.57
N VAL A 373 12.27 5.26 -5.98
CA VAL A 373 10.88 4.83 -6.26
C VAL A 373 10.07 4.72 -4.97
N THR A 374 8.74 4.81 -5.07
CA THR A 374 7.82 4.74 -3.92
C THR A 374 7.54 3.29 -3.50
N PRO A 375 7.04 3.05 -2.27
CA PRO A 375 6.58 1.71 -1.86
C PRO A 375 5.51 1.12 -2.81
N GLN A 376 4.62 1.97 -3.34
CA GLN A 376 3.55 1.56 -4.25
C GLN A 376 4.12 1.10 -5.60
N GLN A 377 5.11 1.80 -6.13
CA GLN A 377 5.80 1.43 -7.36
C GLN A 377 6.51 0.08 -7.21
N PHE A 378 7.28 -0.09 -6.13
CA PHE A 378 7.96 -1.35 -5.84
C PHE A 378 6.97 -2.51 -5.63
N GLY A 379 5.88 -2.29 -4.90
CA GLY A 379 4.84 -3.28 -4.69
C GLY A 379 4.13 -3.70 -5.99
N THR A 380 4.03 -2.81 -6.98
CA THR A 380 3.47 -3.12 -8.31
C THR A 380 4.39 -4.06 -9.08
N VAL A 381 5.70 -3.77 -9.11
CA VAL A 381 6.70 -4.64 -9.75
C VAL A 381 6.72 -6.03 -9.10
N GLY A 382 6.67 -6.11 -7.77
CA GLY A 382 6.65 -7.39 -7.05
C GLY A 382 5.41 -8.26 -7.24
N ARG A 383 4.34 -7.73 -7.85
CA ARG A 383 3.15 -8.52 -8.24
C ARG A 383 3.28 -9.11 -9.64
N VAL A 384 4.09 -8.48 -10.51
CA VAL A 384 4.31 -8.92 -11.89
C VAL A 384 5.54 -9.82 -11.98
N ILE A 385 6.62 -9.48 -11.29
CA ILE A 385 7.81 -10.32 -11.19
C ILE A 385 7.80 -11.00 -9.83
N THR A 386 7.44 -12.28 -9.83
CA THR A 386 7.36 -13.10 -8.63
C THR A 386 8.66 -13.89 -8.41
N ASP A 387 8.63 -14.97 -7.64
CA ASP A 387 9.75 -15.92 -7.48
C ASP A 387 9.31 -17.29 -8.03
N ASP A 388 10.26 -18.16 -8.41
CA ASP A 388 9.96 -19.44 -9.10
C ASP A 388 8.98 -20.32 -8.31
N SER A 389 9.03 -20.25 -6.98
CA SER A 389 8.15 -21.02 -6.10
C SER A 389 6.75 -20.42 -5.92
N GLN A 390 6.43 -19.31 -6.59
CA GLN A 390 5.24 -18.49 -6.31
C GLN A 390 4.27 -18.38 -7.50
N CYS A 391 4.57 -18.98 -8.67
CA CYS A 391 3.64 -18.95 -9.81
C CYS A 391 2.24 -19.44 -9.43
N TYR A 392 2.13 -20.56 -8.70
CA TYR A 392 0.85 -21.06 -8.22
C TYR A 392 0.08 -20.00 -7.41
N HIS A 393 0.72 -19.34 -6.45
CA HIS A 393 0.08 -18.31 -5.63
C HIS A 393 -0.29 -17.06 -6.45
N ALA A 394 0.55 -16.65 -7.39
CA ALA A 394 0.28 -15.51 -8.26
C ALA A 394 -0.90 -15.78 -9.20
N VAL A 395 -0.98 -17.00 -9.74
CA VAL A 395 -2.10 -17.47 -10.58
C VAL A 395 -3.39 -17.53 -9.77
N GLU A 396 -3.37 -18.13 -8.58
CA GLU A 396 -4.57 -18.20 -7.73
C GLU A 396 -5.03 -16.81 -7.27
N TYR A 397 -4.10 -15.91 -6.93
CA TYR A 397 -4.41 -14.52 -6.63
C TYR A 397 -5.10 -13.83 -7.82
N ALA A 398 -4.53 -13.97 -9.03
CA ALA A 398 -5.07 -13.34 -10.22
C ALA A 398 -6.42 -13.94 -10.66
N LYS A 399 -6.63 -15.25 -10.52
CA LYS A 399 -7.93 -15.92 -10.71
C LYS A 399 -8.97 -15.39 -9.73
N HIS A 400 -8.61 -15.27 -8.44
CA HIS A 400 -9.50 -14.79 -7.40
C HIS A 400 -9.94 -13.34 -7.62
N GLN A 401 -9.04 -12.46 -8.07
CA GLN A 401 -9.39 -11.07 -8.45
C GLN A 401 -10.44 -11.01 -9.58
N LYS A 402 -10.52 -12.06 -10.41
CA LYS A 402 -11.51 -12.19 -11.49
C LYS A 402 -12.74 -13.03 -11.10
N GLY A 403 -12.85 -13.45 -9.84
CA GLY A 403 -13.97 -14.26 -9.34
C GLY A 403 -13.93 -15.74 -9.74
N TYR A 404 -12.80 -16.25 -10.21
CA TYR A 404 -12.63 -17.68 -10.53
C TYR A 404 -12.07 -18.47 -9.35
N VAL A 405 -12.61 -19.68 -9.15
CA VAL A 405 -12.31 -20.58 -8.03
C VAL A 405 -12.11 -22.03 -8.55
N THR A 406 -11.17 -22.80 -7.98
CA THR A 406 -10.91 -24.20 -8.34
C THR A 406 -11.98 -25.13 -7.76
N GLY A 407 -12.73 -25.86 -8.59
CA GLY A 407 -13.92 -26.63 -8.18
C GLY A 407 -14.03 -28.06 -8.74
N TYR A 408 -15.01 -28.83 -8.24
CA TYR A 408 -15.46 -30.10 -8.80
C TYR A 408 -16.98 -30.09 -8.99
N GLU A 409 -17.44 -30.49 -10.16
CA GLU A 409 -18.87 -30.63 -10.45
C GLU A 409 -19.35 -32.02 -9.98
N HIS A 410 -20.26 -32.05 -9.00
CA HIS A 410 -20.84 -33.27 -8.44
C HIS A 410 -22.34 -33.38 -8.69
N ASP A 411 -22.86 -34.60 -8.55
CA ASP A 411 -24.30 -34.87 -8.60
C ASP A 411 -24.96 -34.33 -7.32
N LYS A 412 -25.57 -33.15 -7.44
CA LYS A 412 -26.25 -32.45 -6.36
C LYS A 412 -27.40 -33.25 -5.73
N SER A 413 -27.96 -34.22 -6.45
CA SER A 413 -29.02 -35.10 -5.91
C SER A 413 -28.48 -36.18 -4.96
N LYS A 414 -27.16 -36.33 -4.84
CA LYS A 414 -26.52 -37.40 -4.06
C LYS A 414 -25.41 -36.96 -3.14
N TRP A 415 -24.79 -35.82 -3.42
CA TRP A 415 -23.60 -35.38 -2.70
C TRP A 415 -23.73 -33.94 -2.27
N THR A 416 -23.43 -33.68 -1.00
CA THR A 416 -23.26 -32.33 -0.46
C THR A 416 -21.83 -32.17 -0.01
N LYS A 417 -21.15 -31.12 -0.46
CA LYS A 417 -19.78 -30.84 -0.01
C LYS A 417 -19.79 -30.45 1.47
N VAL A 418 -18.90 -31.05 2.27
CA VAL A 418 -18.80 -30.80 3.72
C VAL A 418 -17.48 -30.20 4.19
N ALA A 419 -16.41 -30.32 3.42
CA ALA A 419 -15.10 -29.75 3.74
C ALA A 419 -14.22 -29.65 2.49
N GLY A 420 -13.22 -28.76 2.47
CA GLY A 420 -12.16 -28.76 1.46
C GLY A 420 -11.32 -27.49 1.46
N ARG A 421 -10.08 -27.57 0.95
CA ARG A 421 -9.08 -26.49 0.86
C ARG A 421 -9.03 -25.88 -0.56
N ASP A 422 -8.61 -24.62 -0.66
CA ASP A 422 -8.36 -23.83 -1.86
C ASP A 422 -9.49 -23.95 -2.90
N ASN A 423 -10.68 -23.47 -2.52
CA ASN A 423 -11.75 -23.05 -3.43
C ASN A 423 -12.84 -24.01 -3.96
N MET A 424 -13.04 -25.23 -3.44
CA MET A 424 -14.30 -25.95 -3.71
C MET A 424 -15.52 -25.40 -2.91
N TYR A 425 -15.53 -24.16 -2.43
CA TYR A 425 -16.44 -23.66 -1.36
C TYR A 425 -17.73 -23.00 -1.89
N GLU A 426 -18.88 -23.39 -1.34
CA GLU A 426 -20.02 -22.48 -1.12
C GLU A 426 -20.55 -22.68 0.30
N ARG A 427 -20.14 -21.75 1.19
CA ARG A 427 -20.85 -21.11 2.33
C ARG A 427 -21.69 -21.97 3.33
N PRO A 428 -22.08 -21.38 4.48
CA PRO A 428 -22.38 -22.06 5.76
C PRO A 428 -23.40 -23.21 5.75
N PRO A 429 -23.49 -24.03 6.82
CA PRO A 429 -22.79 -23.93 8.13
C PRO A 429 -22.32 -25.30 8.66
N LEU A 430 -21.04 -25.53 8.92
CA LEU A 430 -20.62 -26.86 9.39
C LEU A 430 -19.71 -26.83 10.61
N GLY A 431 -20.36 -26.91 11.77
CA GLY A 431 -19.75 -27.39 13.02
C GLY A 431 -19.69 -28.90 13.11
N ARG A 432 -18.84 -29.38 14.04
CA ARG A 432 -18.60 -30.80 14.35
C ARG A 432 -19.89 -31.61 14.51
N GLU A 433 -20.89 -31.08 15.23
CA GLU A 433 -22.12 -31.81 15.53
C GLU A 433 -23.13 -31.81 14.36
N ALA A 434 -23.19 -30.74 13.57
CA ALA A 434 -24.03 -30.66 12.37
C ALA A 434 -23.58 -31.70 11.33
N LEU A 435 -22.27 -31.77 11.07
CA LEU A 435 -21.71 -32.78 10.18
C LEU A 435 -21.93 -34.21 10.71
N LYS A 436 -21.69 -34.45 11.99
CA LYS A 436 -21.88 -35.77 12.60
C LYS A 436 -23.32 -36.25 12.45
N LYS A 437 -24.30 -35.39 12.67
CA LYS A 437 -25.73 -35.69 12.52
C LYS A 437 -26.09 -35.95 11.06
N ALA A 438 -25.70 -35.05 10.14
CA ALA A 438 -25.98 -35.20 8.72
C ALA A 438 -25.37 -36.51 8.16
N PHE A 439 -24.14 -36.82 8.56
CA PHE A 439 -23.44 -38.03 8.17
C PHE A 439 -24.07 -39.31 8.76
N LEU A 440 -24.46 -39.31 10.04
CA LEU A 440 -24.96 -40.53 10.69
C LEU A 440 -26.45 -40.81 10.51
N THR A 441 -27.29 -39.81 10.27
CA THR A 441 -28.75 -40.01 10.28
C THR A 441 -29.47 -39.52 9.04
N GLN A 442 -28.77 -38.86 8.11
CA GLN A 442 -29.43 -38.15 6.99
C GLN A 442 -28.79 -38.42 5.63
N THR A 443 -27.82 -39.32 5.53
CA THR A 443 -27.29 -39.78 4.24
C THR A 443 -28.31 -40.67 3.52
N LEU A 444 -28.24 -40.80 2.19
CA LEU A 444 -29.10 -41.72 1.43
C LEU A 444 -28.95 -43.19 1.89
N THR A 445 -27.83 -43.51 2.53
CA THR A 445 -27.53 -44.81 3.14
C THR A 445 -27.56 -44.75 4.67
N ALA A 446 -28.41 -43.91 5.26
CA ALA A 446 -28.50 -43.76 6.71
C ALA A 446 -28.81 -45.11 7.40
N PRO A 447 -28.19 -45.39 8.55
CA PRO A 447 -28.45 -46.58 9.34
C PRO A 447 -29.85 -46.56 9.95
N SER A 448 -30.48 -47.72 10.04
CA SER A 448 -31.77 -47.89 10.72
C SER A 448 -31.72 -47.70 12.24
N SER A 449 -30.54 -47.81 12.88
CA SER A 449 -30.32 -47.55 14.31
C SER A 449 -28.89 -47.13 14.61
N LEU A 450 -28.72 -46.21 15.57
CA LEU A 450 -27.41 -45.78 16.09
C LEU A 450 -26.95 -46.59 17.30
N GLU A 451 -27.80 -47.45 17.86
CA GLU A 451 -27.49 -48.28 19.05
C GLU A 451 -26.92 -49.66 18.68
N VAL A 452 -26.21 -49.73 17.55
CA VAL A 452 -25.61 -50.98 17.04
C VAL A 452 -24.10 -50.97 17.19
N THR A 453 -23.49 -52.14 17.35
CA THR A 453 -22.02 -52.24 17.37
C THR A 453 -21.40 -52.17 15.98
N ARG A 454 -22.17 -52.47 14.92
CA ARG A 454 -21.77 -52.38 13.51
C ARG A 454 -22.99 -52.15 12.61
N PHE A 455 -22.86 -51.27 11.62
CA PHE A 455 -23.88 -51.00 10.61
C PHE A 455 -23.93 -52.10 9.53
N ALA A 456 -25.12 -52.35 8.98
CA ALA A 456 -25.36 -53.37 7.95
C ALA A 456 -24.99 -52.87 6.54
N ASP A 457 -24.69 -53.79 5.63
CA ASP A 457 -24.46 -53.45 4.21
C ASP A 457 -25.71 -52.81 3.59
N GLY A 458 -25.53 -51.76 2.78
CA GLY A 458 -26.64 -50.92 2.28
C GLY A 458 -27.13 -49.82 3.23
N GLU A 459 -26.85 -49.92 4.54
CA GLU A 459 -27.29 -48.97 5.57
C GLU A 459 -26.08 -48.35 6.31
N THR A 460 -25.08 -47.89 5.56
CA THR A 460 -23.86 -47.29 6.12
C THR A 460 -23.61 -45.87 5.65
N PRO A 461 -23.24 -44.94 6.53
CA PRO A 461 -22.77 -43.61 6.15
C PRO A 461 -21.54 -43.63 5.23
N ILE A 462 -21.55 -42.81 4.16
CA ILE A 462 -20.45 -42.69 3.18
C ILE A 462 -20.01 -41.25 2.98
N ILE A 463 -18.68 -41.02 2.99
CA ILE A 463 -18.03 -39.77 2.60
C ILE A 463 -17.25 -40.00 1.29
N MET A 464 -17.35 -39.08 0.33
CA MET A 464 -16.54 -39.03 -0.88
C MET A 464 -15.46 -37.96 -0.74
N ARG A 465 -14.21 -38.29 -1.04
CA ARG A 465 -13.09 -37.35 -1.19
C ARG A 465 -12.77 -37.14 -2.66
N ILE A 466 -12.57 -35.89 -3.05
CA ILE A 466 -12.08 -35.47 -4.37
C ILE A 466 -10.74 -34.77 -4.21
N CYS A 467 -9.80 -35.07 -5.12
CA CYS A 467 -8.49 -34.43 -5.18
C CYS A 467 -7.99 -34.36 -6.63
N PRO A 468 -8.21 -33.26 -7.38
CA PRO A 468 -7.86 -33.18 -8.79
C PRO A 468 -6.37 -33.42 -9.05
N ASP A 469 -5.50 -32.91 -8.16
CA ASP A 469 -4.04 -32.99 -8.29
C ASP A 469 -3.46 -34.30 -7.76
N CYS A 470 -4.29 -35.20 -7.20
CA CYS A 470 -3.82 -36.49 -6.76
C CYS A 470 -3.52 -37.42 -7.94
N THR A 471 -2.74 -38.47 -7.66
CA THR A 471 -2.55 -39.59 -8.60
C THR A 471 -3.90 -40.17 -9.01
N ALA A 472 -3.98 -40.75 -10.21
CA ALA A 472 -5.25 -41.16 -10.83
C ALA A 472 -6.14 -42.03 -9.91
N THR A 473 -5.56 -42.94 -9.13
CA THR A 473 -6.28 -43.80 -8.18
C THR A 473 -6.80 -43.08 -6.93
N HIS A 474 -6.28 -41.90 -6.62
CA HIS A 474 -6.57 -41.10 -5.43
C HIS A 474 -7.38 -39.82 -5.72
N ARG A 475 -7.72 -39.58 -6.98
CA ARG A 475 -8.56 -38.44 -7.36
C ARG A 475 -9.96 -38.50 -6.79
N LYS A 476 -10.47 -39.71 -6.55
CA LYS A 476 -11.81 -39.97 -6.01
C LYS A 476 -11.82 -41.21 -5.12
N ILE A 477 -12.23 -41.04 -3.86
CA ILE A 477 -12.11 -42.08 -2.82
C ILE A 477 -13.35 -42.05 -1.93
N PHE A 478 -13.90 -43.21 -1.57
CA PHE A 478 -15.08 -43.32 -0.72
C PHE A 478 -14.73 -43.93 0.63
N TYR A 479 -15.03 -43.22 1.70
CA TYR A 479 -14.95 -43.64 3.09
C TYR A 479 -16.28 -44.26 3.50
N ARG A 480 -16.27 -45.53 3.91
CA ARG A 480 -17.44 -46.25 4.43
C ARG A 480 -17.30 -46.40 5.94
N ARG A 481 -18.28 -45.90 6.71
CA ARG A 481 -18.33 -46.07 8.16
C ARG A 481 -18.94 -47.43 8.54
N LEU A 482 -18.33 -48.11 9.51
CA LEU A 482 -18.78 -49.43 9.98
C LEU A 482 -19.46 -49.39 11.35
N THR A 483 -19.17 -48.42 12.20
CA THR A 483 -19.62 -48.36 13.61
C THR A 483 -20.17 -46.96 13.97
N PRO A 484 -20.93 -46.77 15.06
CA PRO A 484 -21.33 -45.43 15.51
C PRO A 484 -20.12 -44.53 15.86
N ILE A 485 -20.32 -43.21 15.83
CA ILE A 485 -19.29 -42.21 16.20
C ILE A 485 -19.47 -41.84 17.68
N PRO A 486 -18.46 -42.05 18.53
CA PRO A 486 -18.50 -41.64 19.94
C PRO A 486 -18.81 -40.13 20.13
N ALA A 487 -19.43 -39.76 21.26
CA ALA A 487 -19.78 -38.37 21.58
C ALA A 487 -18.55 -37.43 21.55
N ASN A 488 -17.41 -37.90 22.03
CA ASN A 488 -16.16 -37.16 22.11
C ASN A 488 -15.30 -37.22 20.82
N LEU A 489 -15.67 -38.00 19.81
CA LEU A 489 -14.89 -38.11 18.57
C LEU A 489 -15.26 -37.03 17.55
N ASP A 490 -14.29 -36.17 17.21
CA ASP A 490 -14.38 -35.28 16.05
C ASP A 490 -13.87 -36.02 14.80
N LEU A 491 -14.80 -36.66 14.08
CA LEU A 491 -14.44 -37.50 12.93
C LEU A 491 -13.79 -36.67 11.81
N LEU A 492 -14.31 -35.48 11.52
CA LEU A 492 -13.77 -34.63 10.46
C LEU A 492 -12.34 -34.22 10.82
N ASN A 493 -12.11 -33.77 12.04
CA ASN A 493 -10.77 -33.41 12.49
C ASN A 493 -9.79 -34.59 12.37
N ASN A 494 -10.23 -35.82 12.70
CA ASN A 494 -9.39 -37.02 12.57
C ASN A 494 -9.16 -37.47 11.11
N MET A 495 -10.00 -37.04 10.17
CA MET A 495 -9.81 -37.28 8.74
C MET A 495 -8.95 -36.19 8.07
N LEU A 496 -9.06 -34.95 8.54
CA LEU A 496 -8.40 -33.77 7.99
C LEU A 496 -7.00 -33.51 8.58
N TYR A 497 -6.79 -33.84 9.84
CA TYR A 497 -5.58 -33.48 10.58
C TYR A 497 -4.82 -34.71 11.08
N TYR A 498 -3.53 -34.50 11.33
CA TYR A 498 -2.59 -35.53 11.77
C TYR A 498 -3.05 -36.20 13.07
N SER A 499 -3.16 -37.54 13.04
CA SER A 499 -3.20 -38.34 14.26
C SER A 499 -1.96 -39.24 14.28
N GLY A 500 -1.14 -39.15 15.32
CA GLY A 500 0.06 -39.99 15.44
C GLY A 500 -0.25 -41.48 15.64
N SER A 501 -1.51 -41.82 15.91
CA SER A 501 -1.98 -43.19 16.20
C SER A 501 -3.50 -43.29 16.01
N ALA A 502 -4.01 -44.52 15.94
CA ALA A 502 -5.45 -44.78 16.00
C ALA A 502 -6.08 -44.22 17.29
N VAL A 503 -7.23 -43.56 17.16
CA VAL A 503 -8.04 -43.11 18.30
C VAL A 503 -9.25 -44.02 18.51
N GLU A 504 -9.84 -43.98 19.70
CA GLU A 504 -11.05 -44.74 20.00
C GLU A 504 -12.19 -44.34 19.04
N GLY A 505 -12.83 -45.33 18.42
CA GLY A 505 -13.86 -45.12 17.41
C GLY A 505 -13.36 -44.70 16.02
N ASN A 506 -12.05 -44.74 15.73
CA ASN A 506 -11.50 -44.49 14.38
C ASN A 506 -10.39 -45.48 13.97
N LYS A 507 -10.70 -46.77 13.98
CA LYS A 507 -9.77 -47.87 13.67
C LYS A 507 -9.99 -48.46 12.27
N TRP A 508 -8.92 -48.60 11.49
CA TRP A 508 -8.94 -49.23 10.17
C TRP A 508 -9.55 -50.64 10.21
N LYS A 509 -10.45 -50.96 9.27
CA LYS A 509 -11.22 -52.22 9.16
C LYS A 509 -12.11 -52.59 10.36
N VAL A 510 -12.09 -51.80 11.42
CA VAL A 510 -12.97 -51.93 12.58
C VAL A 510 -14.09 -50.91 12.47
N ASP A 511 -13.74 -49.64 12.35
CA ASP A 511 -14.67 -48.51 12.32
C ASP A 511 -14.88 -47.95 10.90
N PHE A 512 -13.95 -48.20 9.96
CA PHE A 512 -14.08 -47.73 8.58
C PHE A 512 -13.30 -48.55 7.54
N THR A 513 -13.67 -48.39 6.26
CA THR A 513 -12.95 -48.90 5.07
C THR A 513 -12.93 -47.85 3.95
N LEU A 514 -12.00 -47.98 3.00
CA LEU A 514 -11.89 -47.12 1.81
C LEU A 514 -12.21 -47.89 0.52
N HIS A 515 -12.79 -47.21 -0.46
CA HIS A 515 -13.26 -47.80 -1.72
C HIS A 515 -13.04 -46.86 -2.91
N SER A 516 -12.91 -47.42 -4.11
CA SER A 516 -12.73 -46.63 -5.35
C SER A 516 -14.04 -46.19 -6.00
N THR A 517 -15.15 -46.88 -5.72
CA THR A 517 -16.47 -46.59 -6.30
C THR A 517 -17.52 -46.46 -5.19
N TYR A 518 -18.60 -45.74 -5.49
CA TYR A 518 -19.71 -45.58 -4.55
C TYR A 518 -20.43 -46.91 -4.34
N GLU A 519 -20.65 -47.67 -5.40
CA GLU A 519 -21.36 -48.95 -5.38
C GLU A 519 -20.63 -49.98 -4.51
N ASP A 520 -19.30 -50.08 -4.65
CA ASP A 520 -18.45 -50.92 -3.81
C ASP A 520 -18.51 -50.46 -2.34
N ALA A 521 -18.50 -49.13 -2.11
CA ALA A 521 -18.62 -48.56 -0.78
C ALA A 521 -19.97 -48.80 -0.11
N VAL A 522 -21.08 -48.90 -0.85
CA VAL A 522 -22.43 -49.22 -0.34
C VAL A 522 -22.57 -50.71 -0.02
N ALA A 523 -22.06 -51.56 -0.92
CA ALA A 523 -22.12 -53.02 -0.79
C ALA A 523 -21.06 -53.58 0.18
N GLY A 524 -20.08 -52.79 0.60
CA GLY A 524 -18.97 -53.26 1.43
C GLY A 524 -17.99 -54.18 0.69
N THR A 525 -17.99 -54.16 -0.65
CA THR A 525 -17.17 -55.02 -1.51
C THR A 525 -15.90 -54.31 -1.97
N LYS A 526 -14.82 -55.05 -2.25
CA LYS A 526 -13.54 -54.49 -2.76
C LYS A 526 -12.94 -53.33 -1.92
N PRO A 527 -12.83 -53.47 -0.58
CA PRO A 527 -12.13 -52.46 0.22
C PRO A 527 -10.67 -52.35 -0.22
N TRP A 528 -10.12 -51.14 -0.15
CA TRP A 528 -8.70 -50.90 -0.39
C TRP A 528 -7.83 -51.71 0.59
N ALA A 529 -6.59 -51.95 0.17
CA ALA A 529 -5.57 -52.54 1.01
C ALA A 529 -4.51 -51.49 1.38
N CYS A 530 -3.87 -51.69 2.53
CA CYS A 530 -2.77 -50.86 2.99
C CYS A 530 -1.48 -51.69 3.01
N PRO A 531 -0.30 -51.06 2.85
CA PRO A 531 0.97 -51.72 3.05
C PRO A 531 1.01 -52.43 4.42
N ASN A 532 1.35 -53.72 4.43
CA ASN A 532 1.38 -54.57 5.64
C ASN A 532 0.06 -54.61 6.43
N ASP A 533 -1.07 -54.38 5.75
CA ASP A 533 -2.41 -54.25 6.34
C ASP A 533 -2.51 -53.22 7.49
N THR A 534 -1.64 -52.22 7.48
CA THR A 534 -1.54 -51.20 8.52
C THR A 534 -1.85 -49.83 7.94
N PHE A 535 -2.85 -49.15 8.50
CA PHE A 535 -3.21 -47.80 8.11
C PHE A 535 -2.24 -46.78 8.74
N ALA A 536 -1.60 -45.96 7.91
CA ALA A 536 -0.64 -44.97 8.36
C ALA A 536 -1.36 -43.68 8.83
N TYR A 537 -1.73 -43.59 10.10
CA TYR A 537 -2.50 -42.46 10.65
C TYR A 537 -1.78 -41.09 10.54
N ASN A 538 -0.44 -41.11 10.47
CA ASN A 538 0.38 -39.94 10.18
C ASN A 538 0.19 -39.40 8.75
N ALA A 539 -0.24 -40.24 7.81
CA ALA A 539 -0.60 -39.87 6.45
C ALA A 539 -2.13 -39.72 6.29
N ALA A 540 -2.80 -39.19 7.34
CA ALA A 540 -4.24 -38.88 7.48
C ALA A 540 -5.15 -39.74 6.59
N PHE A 541 -6.21 -39.18 6.01
CA PHE A 541 -6.87 -39.81 4.87
C PHE A 541 -5.94 -39.70 3.66
N VAL A 542 -5.33 -40.76 3.10
CA VAL A 542 -5.72 -42.19 3.00
C VAL A 542 -4.80 -43.22 3.68
N GLY A 543 -3.88 -42.78 4.53
CA GLY A 543 -2.99 -43.70 5.26
C GLY A 543 -2.00 -44.46 4.38
N ASN A 544 -1.59 -43.87 3.25
CA ASN A 544 -0.74 -44.45 2.20
C ASN A 544 -1.29 -45.73 1.55
N CYS A 545 -2.59 -45.99 1.70
CA CYS A 545 -3.26 -47.16 1.15
C CYS A 545 -3.62 -46.95 -0.33
N SER A 546 -3.84 -48.04 -1.06
CA SER A 546 -4.29 -47.98 -2.46
C SER A 546 -5.19 -49.17 -2.80
N PRO A 547 -5.92 -49.15 -3.94
CA PRO A 547 -6.75 -50.30 -4.34
C PRO A 547 -5.95 -51.61 -4.46
N SER A 548 -4.66 -51.52 -4.80
CA SER A 548 -3.77 -52.67 -4.97
C SER A 548 -3.02 -53.10 -3.70
N GLY A 549 -3.05 -52.29 -2.64
CA GLY A 549 -2.21 -52.46 -1.46
C GLY A 549 -0.79 -51.92 -1.61
N ALA A 550 -0.39 -51.44 -2.78
CA ALA A 550 0.87 -50.73 -2.97
C ALA A 550 0.89 -49.41 -2.17
N GLN A 551 2.06 -49.04 -1.66
CA GLN A 551 2.26 -47.79 -0.95
C GLN A 551 2.24 -46.62 -1.93
N VAL A 552 1.38 -45.64 -1.69
CA VAL A 552 1.35 -44.37 -2.44
C VAL A 552 1.39 -43.22 -1.43
N THR A 553 2.50 -42.50 -1.40
CA THR A 553 2.76 -41.42 -0.44
C THR A 553 2.23 -40.07 -0.95
N GLU A 554 2.13 -39.09 -0.05
CA GLU A 554 1.80 -37.69 -0.38
C GLU A 554 0.46 -37.51 -1.11
N GLN A 555 -0.47 -38.45 -0.91
CA GLN A 555 -1.84 -38.33 -1.42
C GLN A 555 -2.80 -37.81 -0.36
N TYR A 556 -2.32 -37.61 0.87
CA TYR A 556 -3.12 -37.16 1.98
C TYR A 556 -3.32 -35.65 1.96
N SER A 557 -4.39 -35.26 2.63
CA SER A 557 -4.78 -33.87 2.84
C SER A 557 -4.27 -33.47 4.21
N HIS A 558 -3.47 -32.42 4.31
CA HIS A 558 -3.02 -31.88 5.59
C HIS A 558 -3.08 -30.37 5.54
N TRP A 559 -3.82 -29.81 6.49
CA TRP A 559 -4.27 -28.43 6.42
C TRP A 559 -3.27 -27.50 7.13
N ASP A 560 -2.35 -28.06 7.95
CA ASP A 560 -1.48 -27.30 8.87
C ASP A 560 0.01 -27.21 8.45
N TRP A 561 0.38 -27.62 7.23
CA TRP A 561 1.79 -27.71 6.82
C TRP A 561 2.06 -27.07 5.45
N GLN A 562 3.22 -26.42 5.32
CA GLN A 562 3.89 -26.17 4.03
C GLN A 562 4.25 -27.52 3.37
N PRO A 563 4.40 -27.61 2.04
CA PRO A 563 4.45 -28.89 1.31
C PRO A 563 5.45 -29.94 1.86
N PRO A 564 5.14 -31.25 1.77
CA PRO A 564 4.10 -31.86 0.95
C PRO A 564 2.91 -32.48 1.72
N PRO A 565 1.74 -31.85 1.61
CA PRO A 565 0.46 -32.54 1.37
C PRO A 565 -0.36 -31.91 0.21
N ARG A 566 -1.43 -32.58 -0.26
CA ARG A 566 -2.26 -32.11 -1.40
C ARG A 566 -3.19 -30.96 -0.99
N PHE A 567 -3.22 -29.90 -1.81
CA PHE A 567 -3.93 -28.64 -1.53
C PHE A 567 -5.38 -28.63 -2.03
N ASN A 568 -5.63 -29.08 -3.25
CA ASN A 568 -6.97 -29.10 -3.83
C ASN A 568 -7.73 -30.38 -3.43
N VAL A 569 -8.21 -30.44 -2.18
CA VAL A 569 -8.97 -31.58 -1.67
C VAL A 569 -10.31 -31.13 -1.13
N ALA A 570 -11.38 -31.87 -1.47
CA ALA A 570 -12.70 -31.71 -0.86
C ALA A 570 -13.31 -33.04 -0.41
N TYR A 571 -14.23 -32.94 0.53
CA TYR A 571 -15.01 -34.04 1.09
C TYR A 571 -16.49 -33.74 0.93
N TYR A 572 -17.26 -34.76 0.61
CA TYR A 572 -18.69 -34.71 0.38
C TYR A 572 -19.36 -35.82 1.18
N ILE A 573 -20.52 -35.57 1.76
CA ILE A 573 -21.34 -36.65 2.31
C ILE A 573 -22.39 -37.06 1.30
N ASN A 574 -22.83 -38.32 1.42
CA ASN A 574 -23.86 -38.88 0.55
C ASN A 574 -25.27 -38.39 0.93
N LYS A 575 -25.53 -37.10 0.71
CA LYS A 575 -26.80 -36.43 0.98
C LYS A 575 -27.12 -35.50 -0.21
N PRO A 576 -28.39 -35.34 -0.62
CA PRO A 576 -28.76 -34.34 -1.62
C PRO A 576 -28.52 -32.90 -1.12
N GLU A 577 -28.05 -32.01 -1.98
CA GLU A 577 -27.78 -30.60 -1.64
C GLU A 577 -29.04 -29.79 -1.29
N ASP A 578 -30.17 -30.09 -1.95
CA ASP A 578 -31.46 -29.43 -1.72
C ASP A 578 -32.04 -29.74 -0.34
N VAL A 579 -31.61 -30.83 0.29
CA VAL A 579 -31.93 -31.18 1.68
C VAL A 579 -30.99 -30.44 2.66
N GLY A 580 -29.96 -29.76 2.16
CA GLY A 580 -28.94 -29.08 2.96
C GLY A 580 -28.14 -30.02 3.86
N LEU A 581 -27.11 -29.52 4.54
CA LEU A 581 -26.50 -30.24 5.67
C LEU A 581 -27.17 -29.89 7.00
N GLN A 582 -27.82 -28.73 7.03
CA GLN A 582 -28.80 -28.38 8.03
C GLN A 582 -30.14 -28.99 7.65
N ASP A 583 -30.55 -29.98 8.42
CA ASP A 583 -31.94 -30.40 8.44
C ASP A 583 -32.36 -30.42 9.92
N TYR A 584 -32.66 -29.21 10.40
CA TYR A 584 -33.57 -29.00 11.51
C TYR A 584 -34.96 -28.98 10.89
N SER A 585 -35.50 -30.16 10.58
CA SER A 585 -36.83 -30.29 10.00
C SER A 585 -37.84 -29.48 10.80
N ASP A 586 -38.47 -28.47 10.18
CA ASP A 586 -39.82 -27.92 10.41
C ASP A 586 -40.47 -28.15 11.80
N ALA A 587 -39.77 -27.87 12.89
CA ALA A 587 -40.35 -28.02 14.23
C ALA A 587 -39.89 -27.01 15.29
N ILE A 588 -38.97 -26.07 15.01
CA ILE A 588 -38.80 -24.89 15.86
C ILE A 588 -38.48 -23.66 14.99
N GLU A 589 -39.37 -22.67 15.03
CA GLU A 589 -39.36 -21.40 14.31
C GLU A 589 -38.21 -20.42 14.69
N THR A 590 -37.05 -20.89 15.17
CA THR A 590 -36.07 -20.02 15.89
C THR A 590 -34.66 -19.89 15.29
N THR A 591 -34.32 -20.52 14.17
CA THR A 591 -33.05 -20.20 13.48
C THR A 591 -33.26 -19.06 12.50
N ARG A 592 -32.53 -17.95 12.69
CA ARG A 592 -32.63 -16.74 11.86
C ARG A 592 -31.22 -16.21 11.56
N ASP A 593 -31.05 -15.63 10.37
CA ASP A 593 -30.00 -14.64 10.16
C ASP A 593 -30.12 -13.57 11.23
N ILE A 594 -29.01 -13.14 11.81
CA ILE A 594 -28.99 -12.26 12.98
C ILE A 594 -29.37 -10.86 12.50
N GLU A 595 -30.66 -10.53 12.63
CA GLU A 595 -31.27 -9.31 12.11
C GLU A 595 -30.52 -8.07 12.63
N GLY A 596 -30.12 -7.18 11.72
CA GLY A 596 -29.35 -5.97 12.04
C GLY A 596 -27.82 -6.13 11.97
N PHE A 597 -27.30 -7.36 11.89
CA PHE A 597 -25.86 -7.62 11.77
C PHE A 597 -25.40 -7.85 10.34
N THR A 598 -24.14 -7.52 10.09
CA THR A 598 -23.36 -7.89 8.91
C THR A 598 -22.26 -8.85 9.33
N GLU A 599 -22.18 -9.98 8.65
CA GLU A 599 -21.11 -10.96 8.82
C GLU A 599 -20.00 -10.73 7.77
N LEU A 600 -18.75 -10.69 8.21
CA LEU A 600 -17.60 -10.49 7.34
C LEU A 600 -16.32 -11.14 7.90
N ASP A 601 -15.57 -11.76 7.01
CA ASP A 601 -14.19 -12.17 7.26
C ASP A 601 -13.23 -11.01 6.98
N ILE A 602 -12.46 -10.61 7.98
CA ILE A 602 -11.50 -9.50 7.91
C ILE A 602 -10.10 -10.10 7.69
N GLY A 603 -9.37 -9.61 6.69
CA GLY A 603 -7.96 -9.99 6.45
C GLY A 603 -7.74 -11.19 5.55
N TYR A 604 -6.48 -11.63 5.46
CA TYR A 604 -6.10 -12.79 4.65
C TYR A 604 -6.55 -14.09 5.32
N MET A 605 -7.56 -14.74 4.75
CA MET A 605 -8.05 -16.07 5.14
C MET A 605 -8.34 -16.88 3.88
N PRO A 606 -7.32 -17.53 3.28
CA PRO A 606 -7.44 -18.10 1.95
C PRO A 606 -8.34 -19.34 1.88
N ASN A 607 -8.62 -19.99 3.02
CA ASN A 607 -9.11 -21.37 3.02
C ASN A 607 -10.27 -21.69 3.97
N THR A 608 -10.67 -20.73 4.81
CA THR A 608 -11.63 -21.00 5.87
C THR A 608 -12.46 -19.75 6.12
N ILE A 609 -13.69 -19.75 5.60
CA ILE A 609 -14.65 -18.66 5.78
C ILE A 609 -15.40 -18.90 7.09
N GLY A 610 -15.53 -17.86 7.91
CA GLY A 610 -16.29 -17.96 9.14
C GLY A 610 -17.80 -18.01 8.89
N ASN A 611 -18.54 -18.35 9.94
CA ASN A 611 -20.00 -18.30 9.92
C ASN A 611 -20.59 -17.94 11.27
N SER A 612 -21.70 -17.20 11.27
CA SER A 612 -22.53 -16.95 12.42
C SER A 612 -23.99 -17.37 12.21
N TRP A 613 -24.65 -17.85 13.27
CA TRP A 613 -26.10 -18.05 13.29
C TRP A 613 -26.65 -17.93 14.72
N GLU A 614 -27.94 -17.62 14.87
CA GLU A 614 -28.60 -17.59 16.19
C GLU A 614 -29.63 -18.73 16.31
N ALA A 615 -29.66 -19.37 17.48
CA ALA A 615 -30.71 -20.31 17.87
C ALA A 615 -30.98 -20.21 19.38
N ASP A 616 -32.26 -20.11 19.74
CA ASP A 616 -32.73 -20.07 21.13
C ASP A 616 -32.05 -19.00 22.01
N GLY A 617 -31.76 -17.82 21.44
CA GLY A 617 -31.09 -16.71 22.13
C GLY A 617 -29.57 -16.89 22.32
N VAL A 618 -28.99 -17.90 21.65
CA VAL A 618 -27.54 -18.16 21.61
C VAL A 618 -27.03 -17.92 20.20
N ILE A 619 -26.00 -17.07 20.08
CA ILE A 619 -25.26 -16.82 18.84
C ILE A 619 -24.10 -17.80 18.77
N TYR A 620 -24.03 -18.54 17.69
CA TYR A 620 -22.93 -19.45 17.38
C TYR A 620 -22.04 -18.78 16.33
N MET A 621 -20.74 -18.78 16.56
CA MET A 621 -19.78 -18.25 15.59
C MET A 621 -18.62 -19.21 15.38
N GLN A 622 -18.24 -19.35 14.11
CA GLN A 622 -17.04 -20.05 13.68
C GLN A 622 -16.14 -19.09 12.94
N GLY A 623 -14.84 -19.12 13.25
CA GLY A 623 -13.88 -18.24 12.60
C GLY A 623 -12.50 -18.88 12.55
N ALA A 624 -11.76 -18.55 11.49
CA ALA A 624 -10.33 -18.84 11.37
C ALA A 624 -9.54 -17.53 11.45
N GLY A 625 -8.27 -17.57 11.05
CA GLY A 625 -7.48 -16.37 10.76
C GLY A 625 -6.18 -16.30 11.54
N LEU A 626 -5.16 -15.72 10.91
CA LEU A 626 -3.78 -15.68 11.40
C LEU A 626 -3.70 -15.12 12.82
N ASP A 627 -4.23 -13.92 13.02
CA ASP A 627 -4.36 -13.30 14.32
C ASP A 627 -5.17 -11.99 14.27
N ILE A 628 -5.67 -11.55 15.42
CA ILE A 628 -6.08 -10.15 15.65
C ILE A 628 -4.90 -9.47 16.36
N TRP A 629 -3.88 -9.14 15.56
CA TRP A 629 -2.59 -8.65 16.04
C TRP A 629 -1.79 -7.94 14.93
N ASN A 630 -0.55 -7.56 15.19
CA ASN A 630 0.37 -6.92 14.23
C ASN A 630 -0.21 -5.66 13.58
N GLN A 631 0.11 -5.38 12.31
CA GLN A 631 -0.36 -4.22 11.53
C GLN A 631 -1.62 -4.50 10.70
N ALA A 632 -2.02 -5.78 10.60
CA ALA A 632 -3.21 -6.22 9.87
C ALA A 632 -3.80 -7.48 10.54
N ASP A 633 -5.10 -7.46 10.72
CA ASP A 633 -5.88 -8.50 11.38
C ASP A 633 -6.38 -9.55 10.39
N SER A 634 -6.64 -10.77 10.88
CA SER A 634 -7.20 -11.91 10.16
C SER A 634 -8.16 -12.68 11.09
N PHE A 635 -9.48 -12.53 10.90
CA PHE A 635 -10.52 -13.08 11.79
C PHE A 635 -11.95 -13.01 11.20
N HIS A 636 -12.91 -13.68 11.86
CA HIS A 636 -14.35 -13.60 11.54
C HIS A 636 -15.09 -12.58 12.41
N TYR A 637 -15.91 -11.71 11.80
CA TYR A 637 -16.58 -10.61 12.47
C TYR A 637 -18.08 -10.54 12.16
N LEU A 638 -18.90 -10.63 13.20
CA LEU A 638 -20.34 -10.40 13.14
C LEU A 638 -20.64 -9.04 13.77
N SER A 639 -21.04 -8.04 12.98
CA SER A 639 -21.09 -6.65 13.44
C SER A 639 -22.16 -5.81 12.79
N GLN A 640 -22.62 -4.77 13.49
CA GLN A 640 -23.54 -3.78 12.97
C GLN A 640 -22.92 -2.37 13.03
N PRO A 641 -23.28 -1.46 12.09
CA PRO A 641 -22.83 -0.08 12.17
C PRO A 641 -23.39 0.60 13.43
N TYR A 642 -22.61 1.49 14.01
CA TYR A 642 -22.98 2.26 15.19
C TYR A 642 -22.27 3.62 15.17
N SER A 643 -22.79 4.56 15.95
CA SER A 643 -22.19 5.86 16.17
C SER A 643 -22.48 6.34 17.58
N GLY A 644 -21.66 7.21 18.14
CA GLY A 644 -21.87 7.73 19.49
C GLY A 644 -21.36 6.80 20.59
N ASP A 645 -21.89 7.01 21.79
CA ASP A 645 -21.48 6.30 23.00
C ASP A 645 -22.32 5.04 23.23
N ILE A 646 -21.66 3.98 23.66
CA ILE A 646 -22.25 2.64 23.74
C ILE A 646 -21.79 1.91 24.98
N ASP A 647 -22.69 1.09 25.50
CA ASP A 647 -22.43 0.09 26.52
C ASP A 647 -22.80 -1.29 25.95
N VAL A 648 -21.81 -2.12 25.66
CA VAL A 648 -22.01 -3.42 25.05
C VAL A 648 -21.49 -4.53 25.96
N SER A 649 -22.30 -5.58 26.14
CA SER A 649 -21.93 -6.74 26.97
C SER A 649 -22.33 -8.07 26.34
N VAL A 650 -21.61 -9.13 26.69
CA VAL A 650 -21.89 -10.51 26.23
C VAL A 650 -21.32 -11.52 27.22
N ARG A 651 -21.88 -12.73 27.23
CA ARG A 651 -21.18 -13.92 27.75
C ARG A 651 -20.69 -14.78 26.60
N VAL A 652 -19.39 -15.08 26.60
CA VAL A 652 -18.84 -16.22 25.86
C VAL A 652 -19.24 -17.48 26.63
N ALA A 653 -20.26 -18.20 26.16
CA ALA A 653 -20.86 -19.33 26.85
C ALA A 653 -20.01 -20.60 26.72
N SER A 654 -19.41 -20.81 25.54
CA SER A 654 -18.45 -21.87 25.28
C SER A 654 -17.38 -21.40 24.30
N PHE A 655 -16.12 -21.71 24.58
CA PHE A 655 -15.01 -21.50 23.67
C PHE A 655 -14.07 -22.70 23.74
N ALA A 656 -14.08 -23.52 22.68
CA ALA A 656 -13.33 -24.76 22.61
C ALA A 656 -12.13 -24.60 21.68
N ASN A 657 -10.97 -24.18 22.22
CA ASN A 657 -9.76 -24.03 21.42
C ASN A 657 -8.48 -24.61 22.07
N PRO A 658 -7.70 -25.45 21.35
CA PRO A 658 -6.41 -25.94 21.83
C PRO A 658 -5.23 -24.93 21.77
N ASN A 659 -5.28 -23.90 20.93
CA ASN A 659 -4.26 -22.85 20.75
C ASN A 659 -4.30 -21.83 21.90
N TRP A 660 -3.12 -21.40 22.36
CA TRP A 660 -2.96 -20.41 23.42
C TRP A 660 -3.60 -19.05 23.11
N TRP A 661 -3.53 -18.62 21.85
CA TRP A 661 -3.84 -17.25 21.45
C TRP A 661 -5.08 -17.11 20.58
N ALA A 662 -5.88 -18.16 20.43
CA ALA A 662 -7.19 -18.04 19.82
C ALA A 662 -8.08 -17.10 20.62
N LYS A 663 -8.98 -16.37 19.97
CA LYS A 663 -9.71 -15.24 20.55
C LYS A 663 -11.20 -15.32 20.24
N ALA A 664 -12.03 -15.00 21.23
CA ALA A 664 -13.47 -14.80 21.08
C ALA A 664 -13.93 -13.66 22.01
N GLY A 665 -14.74 -12.72 21.52
CA GLY A 665 -15.21 -11.60 22.35
C GLY A 665 -15.88 -10.44 21.62
N ILE A 666 -15.98 -9.29 22.29
CA ILE A 666 -16.64 -8.07 21.80
C ILE A 666 -15.62 -7.14 21.17
N MET A 667 -15.85 -6.75 19.91
CA MET A 667 -15.00 -5.80 19.18
C MET A 667 -15.79 -4.58 18.71
N LEU A 668 -15.23 -3.40 18.97
CA LEU A 668 -15.58 -2.16 18.28
C LEU A 668 -14.44 -1.82 17.30
N ARG A 669 -14.76 -1.52 16.05
CA ARG A 669 -13.77 -1.30 14.98
C ARG A 669 -14.20 -0.17 14.06
N ALA A 670 -13.31 0.75 13.71
CA ALA A 670 -13.66 1.91 12.89
C ALA A 670 -14.22 1.51 11.51
N ASN A 671 -13.62 0.51 10.85
CA ASN A 671 -14.09 0.03 9.55
C ASN A 671 -13.68 -1.44 9.30
N ASN A 672 -14.06 -1.99 8.14
CA ASN A 672 -13.78 -3.37 7.77
C ASN A 672 -12.39 -3.60 7.16
N ASP A 673 -11.50 -2.61 7.13
CA ASP A 673 -10.15 -2.80 6.60
C ASP A 673 -9.32 -3.66 7.57
N PRO A 674 -8.45 -4.57 7.09
CA PRO A 674 -7.63 -5.42 7.96
C PRO A 674 -6.73 -4.64 8.92
N ASN A 675 -6.36 -3.40 8.61
CA ASN A 675 -5.47 -2.57 9.41
C ASN A 675 -6.20 -1.51 10.26
N SER A 676 -7.52 -1.58 10.38
CA SER A 676 -8.38 -0.59 11.06
C SER A 676 -8.10 -0.44 12.56
N PRO A 677 -8.24 0.78 13.12
CA PRO A 677 -8.32 0.98 14.56
C PRO A 677 -9.44 0.14 15.20
N TYR A 678 -9.17 -0.43 16.38
CA TYR A 678 -10.17 -1.23 17.11
C TYR A 678 -9.96 -1.21 18.62
N ALA A 679 -11.02 -1.54 19.35
CA ALA A 679 -11.07 -1.86 20.77
C ALA A 679 -11.67 -3.27 20.93
N TYR A 680 -10.95 -4.19 21.57
CA TYR A 680 -11.36 -5.60 21.65
C TYR A 680 -11.24 -6.14 23.08
N MET A 681 -12.35 -6.61 23.65
CA MET A 681 -12.40 -7.33 24.92
C MET A 681 -12.65 -8.81 24.63
N LEU A 682 -11.76 -9.69 25.08
CA LEU A 682 -11.74 -11.06 24.58
C LEU A 682 -11.40 -12.10 25.66
N LEU A 683 -11.89 -13.32 25.46
CA LEU A 683 -11.39 -14.54 26.07
C LEU A 683 -10.37 -15.18 25.11
N SER A 684 -9.14 -15.36 25.57
CA SER A 684 -8.07 -16.03 24.83
C SER A 684 -7.92 -17.48 25.28
N GLY A 685 -7.67 -18.39 24.34
CA GLY A 685 -7.66 -19.85 24.53
C GLY A 685 -7.16 -20.33 25.89
N LYS A 686 -5.84 -20.35 26.13
CA LYS A 686 -5.30 -20.68 27.48
C LYS A 686 -4.76 -19.48 28.24
N GLU A 687 -4.87 -18.29 27.64
CA GLU A 687 -4.35 -17.04 28.19
C GLU A 687 -5.39 -16.23 28.97
N GLY A 688 -6.64 -16.72 29.02
CA GLY A 688 -7.71 -16.13 29.83
C GLY A 688 -8.25 -14.82 29.25
N VAL A 689 -8.89 -14.01 30.09
CA VAL A 689 -9.53 -12.75 29.66
C VAL A 689 -8.49 -11.63 29.54
N THR A 690 -8.55 -10.89 28.43
CA THR A 690 -7.68 -9.73 28.17
C THR A 690 -8.38 -8.70 27.27
N SER A 691 -7.81 -7.50 27.16
CA SER A 691 -8.21 -6.54 26.13
C SER A 691 -7.04 -6.13 25.24
N GLN A 692 -7.36 -5.78 24.00
CA GLN A 692 -6.42 -5.39 22.96
C GLN A 692 -6.96 -4.19 22.18
N ASN A 693 -6.06 -3.41 21.60
CA ASN A 693 -6.40 -2.27 20.76
C ASN A 693 -5.57 -2.22 19.48
N ARG A 694 -6.00 -1.33 18.58
CA ARG A 694 -5.16 -0.64 17.60
C ARG A 694 -5.56 0.83 17.58
N HIS A 695 -4.65 1.74 17.92
CA HIS A 695 -4.98 3.18 18.02
C HIS A 695 -5.15 3.90 16.68
N SER A 696 -4.52 3.43 15.61
CA SER A 696 -4.58 4.07 14.30
C SER A 696 -4.36 3.06 13.16
N THR A 697 -4.82 3.40 11.97
CA THR A 697 -4.71 2.52 10.78
C THR A 697 -3.25 2.09 10.55
N GLY A 698 -3.02 0.78 10.47
CA GLY A 698 -1.70 0.19 10.21
C GLY A 698 -0.69 0.25 11.37
N ARG A 699 -1.04 0.79 12.55
CA ARG A 699 -0.18 0.73 13.75
C ARG A 699 -0.18 -0.68 14.34
N TYR A 700 0.88 -1.11 14.99
CA TYR A 700 0.88 -2.37 15.75
C TYR A 700 -0.21 -2.40 16.83
N SER A 701 -0.88 -3.54 16.96
CA SER A 701 -1.80 -3.81 18.06
C SER A 701 -1.09 -3.91 19.41
N GLU A 702 -1.78 -3.55 20.48
CA GLU A 702 -1.26 -3.59 21.84
C GLU A 702 -2.24 -4.29 22.79
N THR A 703 -1.71 -4.93 23.84
CA THR A 703 -2.52 -5.43 24.96
C THR A 703 -2.72 -4.32 25.98
N VAL A 704 -3.96 -4.15 26.45
CA VAL A 704 -4.33 -3.11 27.42
C VAL A 704 -4.64 -3.75 28.77
N GLY A 705 -3.75 -3.56 29.74
CA GLY A 705 -3.89 -4.18 31.06
C GLY A 705 -3.27 -5.58 31.16
N SER A 706 -3.56 -6.28 32.25
CA SER A 706 -2.98 -7.61 32.55
C SER A 706 -3.98 -8.73 32.26
N GLN A 707 -3.50 -9.84 31.72
CA GLN A 707 -4.31 -11.05 31.50
C GLN A 707 -4.89 -11.58 32.81
N TYR A 708 -6.16 -11.97 32.79
CA TYR A 708 -6.84 -12.63 33.90
C TYR A 708 -7.04 -14.12 33.60
N LYS A 709 -6.36 -14.99 34.35
CA LYS A 709 -6.37 -16.46 34.15
C LYS A 709 -6.91 -17.19 35.37
N THR A 710 -7.65 -18.28 35.14
CA THR A 710 -8.05 -19.25 36.16
C THR A 710 -7.32 -20.59 35.97
N ASN A 711 -7.40 -21.46 36.99
CA ASN A 711 -6.98 -22.86 36.88
C ASN A 711 -8.12 -23.77 37.36
N PRO A 712 -8.72 -24.61 36.49
CA PRO A 712 -8.38 -24.83 35.07
C PRO A 712 -8.66 -23.60 34.18
N SER A 713 -8.11 -23.59 32.96
CA SER A 713 -8.31 -22.53 31.97
C SER A 713 -9.80 -22.30 31.69
N GLN A 714 -10.21 -21.03 31.62
CA GLN A 714 -11.57 -20.62 31.28
C GLN A 714 -11.97 -21.07 29.88
N THR A 715 -13.16 -21.64 29.76
CA THR A 715 -13.86 -21.84 28.47
C THR A 715 -15.10 -20.95 28.35
N THR A 716 -15.31 -20.06 29.31
CA THR A 716 -16.44 -19.11 29.38
C THR A 716 -15.99 -17.81 30.06
N ALA A 717 -16.58 -16.67 29.67
CA ALA A 717 -16.32 -15.35 30.28
C ALA A 717 -17.44 -14.34 30.00
N TRP A 718 -17.76 -13.48 30.97
CA TRP A 718 -18.57 -12.28 30.74
C TRP A 718 -17.67 -11.09 30.41
N LEU A 719 -17.97 -10.40 29.30
CA LEU A 719 -17.16 -9.31 28.75
C LEU A 719 -18.07 -8.10 28.52
N ARG A 720 -17.52 -6.89 28.70
CA ARG A 720 -18.23 -5.63 28.44
C ARG A 720 -17.28 -4.51 28.03
N ILE A 721 -17.72 -3.64 27.14
CA ILE A 721 -17.00 -2.43 26.70
C ILE A 721 -17.95 -1.25 26.86
N VAL A 722 -17.48 -0.20 27.53
CA VAL A 722 -18.16 1.10 27.58
C VAL A 722 -17.32 2.12 26.83
N LYS A 723 -17.86 2.68 25.74
CA LYS A 723 -17.25 3.78 24.99
C LYS A 723 -17.94 5.09 25.36
N LYS A 724 -17.13 6.09 25.73
CA LYS A 724 -17.55 7.46 26.03
C LYS A 724 -16.64 8.42 25.28
N LEU A 725 -17.14 9.07 24.24
CA LEU A 725 -16.34 9.79 23.25
C LEU A 725 -15.21 8.88 22.72
N GLU A 726 -13.95 9.30 22.86
CA GLU A 726 -12.76 8.50 22.49
C GLU A 726 -12.30 7.54 23.60
N LYS A 727 -12.93 7.53 24.78
CA LYS A 727 -12.49 6.72 25.93
C LYS A 727 -13.21 5.37 25.97
N PHE A 728 -12.45 4.30 26.09
CA PHE A 728 -12.93 2.93 26.20
C PHE A 728 -12.62 2.37 27.59
N GLU A 729 -13.61 1.75 28.22
CA GLU A 729 -13.51 1.07 29.50
C GLU A 729 -13.87 -0.41 29.30
N PHE A 730 -12.93 -1.30 29.55
CA PHE A 730 -13.06 -2.74 29.37
C PHE A 730 -13.41 -3.39 30.71
N TYR A 731 -14.45 -4.21 30.76
CA TYR A 731 -14.94 -4.86 31.98
C TYR A 731 -15.07 -6.37 31.81
N ARG A 732 -14.92 -7.09 32.93
CA ARG A 732 -15.23 -8.52 33.04
C ARG A 732 -16.16 -8.80 34.22
N SER A 733 -16.87 -9.92 34.19
CA SER A 733 -17.71 -10.37 35.31
C SER A 733 -17.65 -11.89 35.51
N GLU A 734 -17.95 -12.35 36.73
CA GLU A 734 -18.12 -13.77 37.04
C GLU A 734 -19.60 -14.20 36.94
N ASN A 735 -20.54 -13.25 37.03
CA ASN A 735 -21.98 -13.53 37.12
C ASN A 735 -22.85 -12.71 36.16
N GLY A 736 -22.26 -11.80 35.36
CA GLY A 736 -22.97 -10.92 34.43
C GLY A 736 -23.67 -9.73 35.08
N ILE A 737 -23.56 -9.57 36.41
CA ILE A 737 -24.21 -8.51 37.21
C ILE A 737 -23.15 -7.59 37.80
N ASP A 738 -22.16 -8.17 38.48
CA ASP A 738 -21.07 -7.42 39.12
C ASP A 738 -19.90 -7.28 38.15
N TRP A 739 -19.71 -6.07 37.63
CA TRP A 739 -18.67 -5.78 36.64
C TRP A 739 -17.41 -5.22 37.29
N THR A 740 -16.27 -5.85 37.01
CA THR A 740 -14.95 -5.38 37.44
C THR A 740 -14.25 -4.72 36.26
N LEU A 741 -13.81 -3.47 36.44
CA LEU A 741 -12.98 -2.78 35.45
C LEU A 741 -11.68 -3.55 35.23
N HIS A 742 -11.45 -3.98 33.99
CA HIS A 742 -10.27 -4.70 33.55
C HIS A 742 -9.17 -3.72 33.14
N SER A 743 -9.50 -2.76 32.27
CA SER A 743 -8.57 -1.72 31.80
C SER A 743 -9.29 -0.57 31.11
N THR A 744 -8.56 0.50 30.77
CA THR A 744 -9.08 1.67 30.04
C THR A 744 -8.12 2.09 28.95
N ASP A 745 -8.64 2.67 27.88
CA ASP A 745 -7.84 3.19 26.77
C ASP A 745 -8.49 4.40 26.08
N THR A 746 -7.77 5.10 25.22
CA THR A 746 -8.29 6.18 24.36
C THR A 746 -7.99 5.86 22.90
N ILE A 747 -9.04 5.61 22.12
CA ILE A 747 -8.96 5.13 20.74
C ILE A 747 -9.82 6.05 19.87
N PHE A 748 -9.27 6.50 18.74
CA PHE A 748 -9.98 7.40 17.84
C PHE A 748 -10.65 6.62 16.71
N PHE A 749 -11.97 6.78 16.57
CA PHE A 749 -12.73 6.35 15.41
C PHE A 749 -13.15 7.60 14.61
N PRO A 750 -12.71 7.73 13.34
CA PRO A 750 -13.08 8.86 12.49
C PRO A 750 -14.60 9.04 12.40
N ASP A 751 -15.05 10.29 12.39
CA ASP A 751 -16.48 10.69 12.30
C ASP A 751 -17.39 10.08 13.38
N ASP A 752 -16.81 9.48 14.41
CA ASP A 752 -17.47 8.66 15.42
C ASP A 752 -18.37 7.55 14.84
N GLU A 753 -18.07 7.12 13.61
CA GLU A 753 -18.70 5.99 12.94
C GLU A 753 -17.82 4.75 13.11
N TYR A 754 -18.42 3.66 13.57
CA TYR A 754 -17.72 2.41 13.79
C TYR A 754 -18.67 1.23 13.66
N ARG A 755 -18.12 0.03 13.78
CA ARG A 755 -18.86 -1.22 13.85
C ARG A 755 -18.71 -1.79 15.25
N VAL A 756 -19.79 -2.31 15.81
CA VAL A 756 -19.79 -3.03 17.08
C VAL A 756 -20.29 -4.45 16.85
N GLY A 757 -19.65 -5.43 17.49
CA GLY A 757 -19.96 -6.82 17.18
C GLY A 757 -19.14 -7.83 17.96
N LEU A 758 -19.26 -9.07 17.52
CA LEU A 758 -18.56 -10.24 18.04
C LEU A 758 -17.48 -10.65 17.06
N ALA A 759 -16.29 -10.97 17.57
CA ALA A 759 -15.14 -11.36 16.77
C ALA A 759 -14.56 -12.69 17.26
N VAL A 760 -14.22 -13.57 16.32
CA VAL A 760 -13.63 -14.89 16.56
C VAL A 760 -12.41 -15.11 15.66
N SER A 761 -11.30 -15.54 16.25
CA SER A 761 -10.06 -15.91 15.53
C SER A 761 -9.47 -17.19 16.13
N ALA A 762 -9.04 -18.10 15.27
CA ALA A 762 -8.37 -19.33 15.70
C ALA A 762 -6.89 -19.11 16.09
N ASN A 763 -6.33 -17.92 15.84
CA ASN A 763 -4.88 -17.69 15.78
C ASN A 763 -4.20 -18.69 14.84
N ASP A 764 -4.93 -19.00 13.78
CA ASP A 764 -4.61 -20.06 12.86
C ASP A 764 -5.40 -19.90 11.56
N TRP A 765 -4.70 -19.75 10.45
CA TRP A 765 -5.32 -19.50 9.15
C TRP A 765 -5.88 -20.77 8.50
N TRP A 766 -5.55 -21.95 9.04
CA TRP A 766 -5.96 -23.24 8.47
C TRP A 766 -6.98 -24.04 9.31
N ARG A 767 -7.25 -23.65 10.56
CA ARG A 767 -8.23 -24.30 11.46
C ARG A 767 -9.32 -23.30 11.83
N THR A 768 -10.59 -23.72 11.81
CA THR A 768 -11.66 -22.97 12.48
C THR A 768 -11.64 -23.20 13.97
N VAL A 769 -12.11 -22.21 14.71
CA VAL A 769 -12.58 -22.37 16.08
C VAL A 769 -14.05 -22.02 16.18
N GLU A 770 -14.76 -22.68 17.08
CA GLU A 770 -16.14 -22.37 17.44
C GLU A 770 -16.21 -21.67 18.81
N ALA A 771 -16.99 -20.60 18.86
CA ALA A 771 -17.39 -19.91 20.07
C ALA A 771 -18.91 -19.75 20.09
N THR A 772 -19.53 -19.91 21.26
CA THR A 772 -20.95 -19.59 21.46
C THR A 772 -21.08 -18.40 22.41
N PHE A 773 -22.04 -17.53 22.11
CA PHE A 773 -22.31 -16.30 22.82
C PHE A 773 -23.77 -16.27 23.23
N ASP A 774 -24.06 -15.85 24.44
CA ASP A 774 -25.41 -15.52 24.87
C ASP A 774 -25.40 -14.21 25.67
N ASN A 775 -26.59 -13.70 25.96
CA ASN A 775 -26.78 -12.44 26.68
C ASN A 775 -26.04 -11.27 26.01
N TYR A 776 -26.03 -11.23 24.68
CA TYR A 776 -25.52 -10.09 23.93
C TYR A 776 -26.48 -8.90 24.10
N SER A 777 -25.98 -7.79 24.63
CA SER A 777 -26.75 -6.56 24.78
C SER A 777 -25.95 -5.35 24.34
N ILE A 778 -26.64 -4.42 23.68
CA ILE A 778 -26.17 -3.08 23.39
C ILE A 778 -27.17 -2.12 24.03
N GLU A 779 -26.67 -1.22 24.86
CA GLU A 779 -27.43 -0.10 25.39
C GLU A 779 -26.79 1.21 24.88
N GLU A 780 -27.63 2.11 24.34
CA GLU A 780 -27.20 3.48 24.07
C GLU A 780 -26.82 4.15 25.38
N TYR A 781 -25.58 4.65 25.47
CA TYR A 781 -25.14 5.36 26.65
C TYR A 781 -25.64 6.82 26.57
N LEU A 782 -26.89 7.04 26.96
CA LEU A 782 -27.52 8.36 26.94
C LEU A 782 -27.05 9.20 28.13
N PHE A 783 -26.25 10.24 27.87
CA PHE A 783 -26.11 11.33 28.84
C PHE A 783 -27.47 12.04 29.01
N PRO A 784 -27.93 12.32 30.24
CA PRO A 784 -28.94 13.35 30.42
C PRO A 784 -28.23 14.71 30.25
N THR A 785 -28.15 15.23 29.02
CA THR A 785 -28.33 16.66 28.68
C THR A 785 -28.02 16.98 27.21
N ALA A 786 -28.91 17.80 26.63
CA ALA A 786 -28.89 18.53 25.36
C ALA A 786 -29.21 17.76 24.07
N SER A 787 -30.48 17.84 23.68
CA SER A 787 -31.05 17.40 22.40
C SER A 787 -30.31 17.97 21.18
N PRO A 788 -30.11 17.18 20.11
CA PRO A 788 -29.76 17.72 18.80
C PRO A 788 -31.02 18.29 18.13
N SER A 789 -31.04 19.59 17.89
CA SER A 789 -32.06 20.22 17.05
C SER A 789 -31.70 20.06 15.58
N LEU A 790 -32.52 19.33 14.82
CA LEU A 790 -32.61 19.48 13.37
C LEU A 790 -33.20 20.85 13.06
N SER A 791 -32.38 21.77 12.55
CA SER A 791 -32.85 23.00 11.93
C SER A 791 -31.86 23.43 10.84
N SER A 792 -32.31 23.32 9.59
CA SER A 792 -31.70 23.98 8.42
C SER A 792 -32.02 25.49 8.48
N ALA A 793 -31.41 26.17 9.45
CA ALA A 793 -31.30 27.62 9.52
C ALA A 793 -29.87 28.03 9.13
N PRO A 794 -29.63 29.30 8.72
CA PRO A 794 -28.30 29.76 8.28
C PRO A 794 -27.28 29.42 9.37
N THR A 795 -26.18 28.81 8.98
CA THR A 795 -25.13 28.32 9.90
C THR A 795 -24.79 29.41 10.91
N ALA A 796 -25.16 29.19 12.17
CA ALA A 796 -24.65 30.00 13.25
C ALA A 796 -23.12 29.91 13.19
N TRP A 797 -22.44 31.05 13.29
CA TRP A 797 -20.99 31.09 13.26
C TRP A 797 -20.45 30.16 14.38
N ASP A 798 -19.62 29.19 13.98
CA ASP A 798 -19.02 28.21 14.88
C ASP A 798 -17.71 28.79 15.42
N PRO A 799 -17.59 29.00 16.75
CA PRO A 799 -16.35 29.50 17.33
C PRO A 799 -15.17 28.55 17.17
N LEU A 800 -15.38 27.23 17.08
CA LEU A 800 -14.29 26.25 16.95
C LEU A 800 -14.35 25.58 15.58
N VAL A 801 -13.39 25.88 14.73
CA VAL A 801 -13.31 25.34 13.37
C VAL A 801 -11.94 24.75 13.09
N ASP A 802 -11.93 23.68 12.31
CA ASP A 802 -10.70 23.12 11.76
C ASP A 802 -10.40 23.73 10.40
N ILE A 803 -9.26 24.43 10.32
CA ILE A 803 -8.80 25.09 9.10
C ILE A 803 -7.98 24.10 8.29
N GLY A 804 -8.32 23.96 7.00
CA GLY A 804 -7.68 22.99 6.10
C GLY A 804 -8.18 21.56 6.34
N LYS A 805 -7.26 20.58 6.27
CA LYS A 805 -7.55 19.15 6.52
C LYS A 805 -6.68 18.59 7.65
N PRO A 806 -6.87 19.03 8.91
CA PRO A 806 -6.17 18.45 10.04
C PRO A 806 -6.57 16.97 10.21
N GLN A 807 -5.66 16.15 10.72
CA GLN A 807 -5.85 14.68 10.79
C GLN A 807 -6.83 14.24 11.88
N ARG A 808 -7.03 15.09 12.89
CA ARG A 808 -7.94 14.92 14.03
C ARG A 808 -8.69 16.23 14.27
N VAL A 809 -9.96 16.13 14.62
CA VAL A 809 -10.80 17.28 14.93
C VAL A 809 -10.27 17.99 16.18
N GLY A 810 -10.23 19.31 16.14
CA GLY A 810 -9.84 20.13 17.29
C GLY A 810 -10.82 20.01 18.45
N ASN A 811 -10.34 20.17 19.68
CA ASN A 811 -11.20 20.14 20.87
C ASN A 811 -10.91 21.34 21.78
N TYR A 812 -11.94 21.85 22.46
CA TYR A 812 -11.82 22.91 23.42
C TYR A 812 -12.58 22.61 24.71
N TYR A 813 -11.93 22.77 25.85
CA TYR A 813 -12.55 22.62 27.16
C TYR A 813 -11.87 23.51 28.20
N LYS A 814 -12.54 23.75 29.33
CA LYS A 814 -11.99 24.49 30.47
C LYS A 814 -11.61 23.56 31.61
N SER A 815 -10.68 23.96 32.46
CA SER A 815 -10.46 23.32 33.77
C SER A 815 -11.73 23.38 34.62
N ASN A 816 -11.85 22.48 35.61
CA ASN A 816 -13.02 22.39 36.48
C ASN A 816 -13.34 23.70 37.25
N ASP A 817 -12.32 24.51 37.51
CA ASP A 817 -12.47 25.83 38.16
C ASP A 817 -12.68 26.98 37.15
N GLY A 818 -12.71 26.67 35.85
CA GLY A 818 -12.88 27.63 34.75
C GLY A 818 -11.67 28.54 34.50
N THR A 819 -10.53 28.31 35.16
CA THR A 819 -9.39 29.23 35.12
C THR A 819 -8.42 28.99 33.97
N ILE A 820 -8.43 27.79 33.36
CA ILE A 820 -7.54 27.40 32.25
C ILE A 820 -8.40 26.93 31.08
N ASP A 821 -8.09 27.45 29.91
CA ASP A 821 -8.65 27.06 28.63
C ASP A 821 -7.68 26.11 27.92
N TYR A 822 -8.14 24.91 27.57
CA TYR A 822 -7.39 23.92 26.80
C TYR A 822 -7.91 23.91 25.37
N LEU A 823 -7.05 24.23 24.41
CA LEU A 823 -7.34 24.05 22.98
C LEU A 823 -6.42 22.96 22.42
N GLN A 824 -6.99 21.93 21.84
CA GLN A 824 -6.27 20.83 21.20
C GLN A 824 -6.39 20.94 19.69
N GLY A 825 -5.30 20.67 18.97
CA GLY A 825 -5.30 20.71 17.52
C GLY A 825 -4.24 19.84 16.87
N SER A 826 -4.57 19.35 15.68
CA SER A 826 -3.68 18.56 14.81
C SER A 826 -3.32 19.34 13.54
N GLY A 827 -2.82 18.69 12.49
CA GLY A 827 -2.52 19.33 11.21
C GLY A 827 -1.05 19.66 10.98
N THR A 828 -0.75 20.05 9.74
CA THR A 828 0.62 20.32 9.27
C THR A 828 1.14 21.70 9.68
N GLY A 829 0.30 22.55 10.25
CA GLY A 829 0.67 23.87 10.78
C GLY A 829 0.46 25.01 9.79
N LEU A 830 1.15 26.12 10.08
CA LEU A 830 1.11 27.38 9.33
C LEU A 830 2.33 27.43 8.41
N TRP A 831 2.22 26.82 7.22
CA TRP A 831 3.33 26.68 6.29
C TRP A 831 2.87 26.70 4.83
N GLY A 832 3.75 27.14 3.93
CA GLY A 832 3.46 27.10 2.49
C GLY A 832 2.32 28.02 2.08
N THR A 833 1.48 27.56 1.14
CA THR A 833 0.36 28.34 0.59
C THR A 833 -1.01 27.97 1.19
N SER A 834 -1.09 26.97 2.08
CA SER A 834 -2.31 26.56 2.76
C SER A 834 -2.00 26.06 4.16
N ASP A 835 -2.87 26.37 5.11
CA ASP A 835 -2.71 26.04 6.52
C ASP A 835 -3.52 24.77 6.89
N SER A 836 -3.10 24.10 7.98
CA SER A 836 -3.85 22.97 8.57
C SER A 836 -3.72 22.95 10.09
N PHE A 837 -4.79 23.31 10.82
CA PHE A 837 -4.80 23.49 12.27
C PHE A 837 -6.22 23.66 12.84
N SER A 838 -6.37 23.64 14.16
CA SER A 838 -7.64 23.92 14.86
C SER A 838 -7.70 25.36 15.38
N PHE A 839 -8.82 26.05 15.17
CA PHE A 839 -8.98 27.47 15.43
C PHE A 839 -10.22 27.78 16.25
N LEU A 840 -10.01 28.31 17.46
CA LEU A 840 -11.07 28.81 18.33
C LEU A 840 -11.09 30.34 18.27
N SER A 841 -12.09 30.94 17.64
CA SER A 841 -12.12 32.36 17.31
C SER A 841 -13.37 33.08 17.80
N THR A 842 -13.40 34.40 17.60
CA THR A 842 -14.60 35.27 17.55
C THR A 842 -14.60 36.04 16.23
N GLN A 843 -15.78 36.29 15.66
CA GLN A 843 -15.92 37.18 14.51
C GLN A 843 -16.10 38.62 14.99
N GLU A 844 -15.17 39.50 14.62
CA GLU A 844 -15.14 40.90 15.03
C GLU A 844 -15.35 41.81 13.82
N LEU A 845 -15.93 42.99 14.03
CA LEU A 845 -15.95 44.03 13.00
C LEU A 845 -14.54 44.59 12.77
N LYS A 846 -14.24 44.92 11.52
CA LYS A 846 -12.96 45.53 11.13
C LYS A 846 -12.80 46.91 11.78
N ALA A 847 -12.02 46.96 12.86
CA ALA A 847 -11.71 48.16 13.64
C ALA A 847 -10.26 48.09 14.15
N ASN A 848 -9.80 49.15 14.80
CA ASN A 848 -8.58 49.07 15.60
C ASN A 848 -8.89 48.31 16.88
N GLY A 849 -8.04 47.40 17.30
CA GLY A 849 -8.25 46.61 18.50
C GLY A 849 -6.97 45.94 18.99
N SER A 850 -7.07 45.30 20.15
CA SER A 850 -5.99 44.44 20.65
C SER A 850 -6.52 43.17 21.30
N VAL A 851 -5.75 42.08 21.15
CA VAL A 851 -6.01 40.80 21.83
C VAL A 851 -4.76 40.39 22.61
N GLU A 852 -4.98 39.98 23.85
CA GLU A 852 -3.94 39.55 24.79
C GLU A 852 -4.33 38.21 25.41
N MET A 853 -3.35 37.32 25.59
CA MET A 853 -3.53 36.10 26.38
C MET A 853 -2.24 35.68 27.08
N PHE A 854 -2.38 34.91 28.16
CA PHE A 854 -1.29 34.19 28.79
C PHE A 854 -1.27 32.74 28.32
N ILE A 855 -0.21 32.32 27.64
CA ILE A 855 0.10 30.91 27.38
C ILE A 855 0.71 30.36 28.66
N LYS A 856 0.02 29.43 29.30
CA LYS A 856 0.50 28.75 30.50
C LYS A 856 1.48 27.65 30.13
N SER A 857 1.09 26.83 29.16
CA SER A 857 1.94 25.80 28.57
C SER A 857 1.44 25.45 27.17
N PHE A 858 2.31 24.82 26.40
CA PHE A 858 1.98 24.25 25.10
C PHE A 858 2.57 22.84 25.08
N SER A 859 1.88 21.81 24.60
CA SER A 859 2.55 20.54 24.34
C SER A 859 3.26 20.61 22.99
N TRP A 860 4.41 19.94 22.87
CA TRP A 860 5.13 19.88 21.60
C TRP A 860 5.73 18.48 21.37
N GLY A 861 5.20 17.78 20.38
CA GLY A 861 5.74 16.55 19.81
C GLY A 861 6.62 16.79 18.57
N ASN A 862 6.57 17.98 17.98
CA ASN A 862 7.33 18.36 16.77
C ASN A 862 7.89 19.79 16.87
N THR A 863 8.99 20.09 16.17
CA THR A 863 9.57 21.44 16.04
C THR A 863 8.63 22.41 15.29
N TYR A 864 7.77 21.90 14.41
CA TYR A 864 6.83 22.70 13.62
C TYR A 864 5.47 22.92 14.30
N SER A 865 5.25 22.38 15.50
CA SER A 865 4.01 22.62 16.26
C SER A 865 3.84 24.11 16.57
N ARG A 866 2.60 24.59 16.54
CA ARG A 866 2.23 26.00 16.78
C ARG A 866 1.04 26.08 17.73
N GLY A 867 1.09 26.97 18.70
CA GLY A 867 -0.02 27.24 19.62
C GLY A 867 -0.03 28.70 20.05
N GLY A 868 -1.05 29.48 19.72
CA GLY A 868 -0.99 30.93 19.92
C GLY A 868 -2.23 31.72 19.50
N LEU A 869 -2.09 33.05 19.53
CA LEU A 869 -3.08 33.99 19.00
C LEU A 869 -3.00 34.08 17.49
N MET A 870 -4.15 34.20 16.83
CA MET A 870 -4.23 34.45 15.39
C MET A 870 -5.32 35.46 15.07
N ILE A 871 -5.02 36.30 14.08
CA ILE A 871 -5.99 37.12 13.36
C ILE A 871 -6.01 36.62 11.91
N ARG A 872 -7.20 36.39 11.36
CA ARG A 872 -7.36 35.89 9.97
C ARG A 872 -8.58 36.51 9.29
N SER A 873 -8.58 36.51 7.96
CA SER A 873 -9.64 37.16 7.17
C SER A 873 -10.95 36.35 7.11
N ASN A 874 -10.87 35.03 7.05
CA ASN A 874 -11.99 34.08 6.95
C ASN A 874 -11.51 32.65 7.22
N ASP A 875 -12.38 31.64 7.17
CA ASP A 875 -12.01 30.22 7.46
C ASP A 875 -11.29 29.49 6.31
N ASP A 876 -10.98 30.16 5.19
CA ASP A 876 -10.30 29.49 4.07
C ASP A 876 -8.87 29.09 4.45
N ALA A 877 -8.44 27.88 4.08
CA ALA A 877 -7.10 27.38 4.43
C ALA A 877 -5.95 28.25 3.88
N ASP A 878 -6.19 29.06 2.85
CA ASP A 878 -5.23 29.97 2.23
C ASP A 878 -5.42 31.45 2.64
N SER A 879 -6.27 31.72 3.64
CA SER A 879 -6.62 33.05 4.16
C SER A 879 -5.41 33.88 4.62
N ALA A 880 -5.42 35.19 4.30
CA ALA A 880 -4.51 36.15 4.90
C ALA A 880 -4.62 36.14 6.43
N ASN A 881 -3.49 36.05 7.12
CA ASN A 881 -3.46 35.88 8.57
C ASN A 881 -2.18 36.43 9.22
N VAL A 882 -2.24 36.66 10.53
CA VAL A 882 -1.08 36.95 11.39
C VAL A 882 -1.20 36.10 12.65
N PHE A 883 -0.15 35.33 12.95
CA PHE A 883 -0.06 34.44 14.10
C PHE A 883 1.08 34.84 15.03
N LEU A 884 0.81 34.87 16.32
CA LEU A 884 1.79 35.02 17.39
C LEU A 884 1.58 33.95 18.45
N GLY A 885 2.59 33.12 18.70
CA GLY A 885 2.41 32.02 19.65
C GLY A 885 3.68 31.30 20.08
N ALA A 886 3.47 30.25 20.86
CA ALA A 886 4.47 29.24 21.16
C ALA A 886 4.74 28.37 19.93
N ALA A 887 6.01 28.03 19.74
CA ALA A 887 6.46 27.04 18.78
C ALA A 887 7.08 25.83 19.50
N GLY A 888 7.25 24.74 18.75
CA GLY A 888 7.84 23.49 19.24
C GLY A 888 9.26 23.58 19.80
N LYS A 889 9.87 22.43 20.09
CA LYS A 889 11.13 22.33 20.87
C LYS A 889 12.19 23.36 20.45
N GLY A 890 12.59 24.21 21.41
CA GLY A 890 13.70 25.17 21.26
C GLY A 890 13.35 26.51 20.61
N ALA A 891 12.07 26.79 20.37
CA ALA A 891 11.68 27.81 19.41
C ALA A 891 10.86 28.99 20.00
N GLY A 892 10.26 28.85 21.19
CA GLY A 892 9.75 30.01 21.94
C GLY A 892 8.61 30.79 21.26
N ALA A 893 8.63 32.13 21.38
CA ALA A 893 7.66 33.04 20.79
C ALA A 893 7.94 33.23 19.28
N VAL A 894 6.97 32.93 18.42
CA VAL A 894 7.10 33.03 16.96
C VAL A 894 6.03 33.95 16.36
N LEU A 895 6.46 34.78 15.41
CA LEU A 895 5.58 35.60 14.56
C LEU A 895 5.59 35.07 13.12
N GLN A 896 4.41 34.70 12.62
CA GLN A 896 4.19 34.30 11.23
C GLN A 896 3.05 35.11 10.62
N SER A 897 3.07 35.32 9.31
CA SER A 897 1.94 35.93 8.62
C SER A 897 1.76 35.42 7.20
N ARG A 898 0.56 35.63 6.68
CA ARG A 898 0.23 35.52 5.27
C ARG A 898 -0.40 36.84 4.82
N PRO A 899 0.27 37.64 3.96
CA PRO A 899 -0.19 38.99 3.67
C PRO A 899 -1.45 39.04 2.81
N THR A 900 -1.62 38.10 1.86
CA THR A 900 -2.77 38.04 0.96
C THR A 900 -3.23 36.58 0.80
N LYS A 901 -4.47 36.36 0.34
CA LYS A 901 -4.99 35.01 0.09
C LYS A 901 -4.07 34.25 -0.88
N GLY A 902 -3.67 33.03 -0.51
CA GLY A 902 -2.80 32.16 -1.33
C GLY A 902 -1.30 32.51 -1.33
N ALA A 903 -0.87 33.64 -0.77
CA ALA A 903 0.55 33.98 -0.66
C ALA A 903 1.28 33.01 0.28
N ARG A 904 2.58 32.75 0.08
CA ARG A 904 3.35 31.87 0.97
C ARG A 904 3.47 32.46 2.38
N THR A 905 3.37 31.63 3.42
CA THR A 905 3.57 32.04 4.82
C THR A 905 4.97 32.64 5.02
N VAL A 906 5.02 33.82 5.63
CA VAL A 906 6.23 34.58 5.98
C VAL A 906 6.55 34.35 7.44
N HIS A 907 7.82 34.04 7.73
CA HIS A 907 8.36 33.91 9.07
C HIS A 907 9.11 35.18 9.43
N HIS A 908 8.65 35.92 10.43
CA HIS A 908 9.20 37.25 10.74
C HIS A 908 10.30 37.17 11.78
N ALA A 909 9.98 36.64 12.96
CA ALA A 909 10.88 36.60 14.08
C ALA A 909 10.54 35.45 15.02
N MET A 910 11.58 34.95 15.69
CA MET A 910 11.50 33.89 16.67
C MET A 910 12.40 34.24 17.84
N ASN A 911 11.88 34.18 19.06
CA ASN A 911 12.65 34.40 20.28
C ASN A 911 12.41 33.26 21.26
N TYR A 912 13.49 32.62 21.67
CA TYR A 912 13.45 31.60 22.70
C TYR A 912 12.87 32.15 24.01
N VAL A 913 12.00 31.38 24.64
CA VAL A 913 11.44 31.67 25.97
C VAL A 913 11.77 30.50 26.90
N ASN A 914 11.19 30.45 28.09
CA ASN A 914 11.37 29.29 28.97
C ASN A 914 10.93 27.96 28.31
N TRP A 915 11.39 26.86 28.89
CA TRP A 915 11.13 25.50 28.41
C TRP A 915 9.66 25.10 28.35
N GLN A 916 8.76 25.79 29.05
CA GLN A 916 7.31 25.53 29.02
C GLN A 916 6.56 26.38 27.99
N ASN A 917 7.27 27.25 27.26
CA ASN A 917 6.71 28.29 26.42
C ASN A 917 5.67 29.16 27.17
N ALA A 918 5.84 29.31 28.50
CA ALA A 918 4.94 30.12 29.31
C ALA A 918 5.22 31.61 29.06
N MET A 919 4.27 32.35 28.52
CA MET A 919 4.46 33.74 28.12
C MET A 919 3.14 34.47 27.93
N TRP A 920 3.16 35.79 28.04
CA TRP A 920 2.10 36.66 27.59
C TRP A 920 2.34 37.05 26.13
N VAL A 921 1.30 36.96 25.31
CA VAL A 921 1.32 37.36 23.90
C VAL A 921 0.23 38.38 23.63
N LYS A 922 0.53 39.38 22.82
CA LYS A 922 -0.39 40.46 22.44
C LYS A 922 -0.29 40.77 20.95
N LEU A 923 -1.43 40.84 20.28
CA LEU A 923 -1.56 41.37 18.91
C LEU A 923 -2.35 42.68 18.95
N GLU A 924 -1.77 43.75 18.39
CA GLU A 924 -2.43 45.05 18.21
C GLU A 924 -2.65 45.28 16.72
N TYR A 925 -3.89 45.46 16.28
CA TYR A 925 -4.25 45.55 14.87
C TYR A 925 -5.02 46.82 14.54
N THR A 926 -4.86 47.29 13.31
CA THR A 926 -5.56 48.46 12.77
C THR A 926 -6.57 48.06 11.71
N ALA A 927 -7.57 48.92 11.47
CA ALA A 927 -8.51 48.75 10.36
C ALA A 927 -7.81 48.73 8.98
N ALA A 928 -6.56 49.18 8.87
CA ALA A 928 -5.76 49.12 7.65
C ALA A 928 -5.03 47.77 7.44
N GLY A 929 -5.17 46.81 8.37
CA GLY A 929 -4.54 45.49 8.25
C GLY A 929 -3.08 45.43 8.74
N VAL A 930 -2.60 46.46 9.44
CA VAL A 930 -1.29 46.44 10.11
C VAL A 930 -1.44 45.82 11.50
N VAL A 931 -0.64 44.79 11.79
CA VAL A 931 -0.66 44.02 13.05
C VAL A 931 0.72 44.03 13.70
N THR A 932 0.81 44.53 14.93
CA THR A 932 2.04 44.52 15.76
C THR A 932 1.94 43.41 16.79
N ALA A 933 2.96 42.55 16.83
CA ALA A 933 3.04 41.40 17.71
C ALA A 933 4.06 41.65 18.82
N SER A 934 3.64 41.48 20.07
CA SER A 934 4.47 41.71 21.24
C SER A 934 4.34 40.57 22.27
N TYR A 935 5.39 40.30 23.04
CA TYR A 935 5.37 39.28 24.08
C TYR A 935 6.11 39.73 25.35
N LYS A 936 5.83 39.07 26.48
CA LYS A 936 6.57 39.23 27.75
C LYS A 936 6.52 37.93 28.56
N GLU A 937 7.50 37.68 29.43
CA GLU A 937 7.57 36.41 30.17
C GLU A 937 6.77 36.44 31.48
N LYS A 938 6.82 37.56 32.20
CA LYS A 938 6.06 37.77 33.44
C LYS A 938 5.04 38.88 33.25
N GLN A 939 3.96 38.82 34.03
CA GLN A 939 2.90 39.82 33.95
C GLN A 939 3.39 41.25 34.23
N THR A 940 4.40 41.40 35.11
CA THR A 940 5.02 42.67 35.51
C THR A 940 6.03 43.23 34.50
N ASP A 941 6.43 42.44 33.50
CA ASP A 941 7.44 42.86 32.53
C ASP A 941 6.84 43.84 31.51
N THR A 942 7.70 44.65 30.89
CA THR A 942 7.31 45.47 29.74
C THR A 942 7.23 44.60 28.48
N TYR A 943 6.23 44.86 27.63
CA TYR A 943 6.07 44.18 26.35
C TYR A 943 7.26 44.44 25.43
N LYS A 944 7.80 43.38 24.84
CA LYS A 944 8.82 43.43 23.78
C LYS A 944 8.14 43.21 22.43
N VAL A 945 8.32 44.15 21.50
CA VAL A 945 7.82 44.00 20.14
C VAL A 945 8.64 42.93 19.43
N LEU A 946 7.97 41.89 18.94
CA LEU A 946 8.55 40.80 18.16
C LEU A 946 8.62 41.15 16.68
N GLY A 947 7.65 41.94 16.18
CA GLY A 947 7.63 42.45 14.82
C GLY A 947 6.27 43.03 14.43
N THR A 948 6.19 43.55 13.21
CA THR A 948 4.96 44.07 12.60
C THR A 948 4.76 43.39 11.25
N ALA A 949 3.54 42.94 10.99
CA ALA A 949 3.14 42.31 9.73
C ALA A 949 1.89 43.01 9.16
N THR A 950 1.70 42.92 7.84
CA THR A 950 0.49 43.38 7.16
C THR A 950 -0.30 42.19 6.64
N MET A 951 -1.63 42.29 6.68
CA MET A 951 -2.55 41.33 6.08
C MET A 951 -3.73 42.01 5.40
N GLU A 952 -4.21 41.45 4.30
CA GLU A 952 -5.45 41.85 3.67
C GLU A 952 -6.65 41.41 4.52
N MET A 953 -7.58 42.34 4.71
CA MET A 953 -8.84 42.11 5.43
C MET A 953 -10.00 42.44 4.47
N PRO A 954 -10.33 41.54 3.52
CA PRO A 954 -11.48 41.70 2.65
C PRO A 954 -12.78 41.63 3.47
N GLY A 955 -13.72 42.53 3.18
CA GLY A 955 -14.99 42.61 3.88
C GLY A 955 -14.97 43.47 5.16
N ASN A 956 -16.04 43.33 5.96
CA ASN A 956 -16.29 44.15 7.16
C ASN A 956 -15.99 43.42 8.47
N THR A 957 -15.63 42.14 8.42
CA THR A 957 -15.33 41.32 9.60
C THR A 957 -13.97 40.66 9.48
N ILE A 958 -13.39 40.32 10.63
CA ILE A 958 -12.18 39.50 10.79
C ILE A 958 -12.45 38.44 11.85
N GLN A 959 -11.60 37.41 11.91
CA GLN A 959 -11.64 36.43 12.98
C GLN A 959 -10.41 36.59 13.87
N VAL A 960 -10.64 36.64 15.18
CA VAL A 960 -9.59 36.81 16.19
C VAL A 960 -9.71 35.66 17.19
N GLY A 961 -8.62 34.93 17.43
CA GLY A 961 -8.74 33.69 18.19
C GLY A 961 -7.42 33.02 18.57
N ARG A 962 -7.55 31.76 18.98
CA ARG A 962 -6.48 30.85 19.37
C ARG A 962 -6.34 29.74 18.35
N ALA A 963 -5.13 29.49 17.89
CA ALA A 963 -4.82 28.48 16.87
C ALA A 963 -3.85 27.43 17.43
N VAL A 964 -4.09 26.16 17.15
CA VAL A 964 -3.24 25.03 17.58
C VAL A 964 -3.02 24.03 16.46
N SER A 965 -1.76 23.64 16.26
CA SER A 965 -1.36 22.62 15.31
C SER A 965 -0.21 21.76 15.80
N ALA A 966 -0.24 20.49 15.41
CA ALA A 966 0.81 19.53 15.69
C ALA A 966 2.05 19.67 14.78
N GLY A 967 1.94 20.32 13.63
CA GLY A 967 3.06 20.53 12.71
C GLY A 967 3.54 19.24 12.02
N THR A 968 2.66 18.27 11.80
CA THR A 968 2.99 17.00 11.14
C THR A 968 1.78 16.42 10.39
N THR A 969 2.02 15.45 9.52
CA THR A 969 1.00 14.67 8.82
C THR A 969 0.60 13.38 9.56
N TYR A 970 1.24 13.06 10.68
CA TYR A 970 0.94 11.84 11.43
C TYR A 970 -0.48 11.86 12.00
N GLN A 971 -1.27 10.82 11.69
CA GLN A 971 -2.68 10.70 12.09
C GLN A 971 -2.91 10.69 13.62
N TRP A 972 -1.90 10.32 14.40
CA TRP A 972 -1.98 10.29 15.87
C TRP A 972 -1.62 11.63 16.53
N ALA A 973 -1.04 12.58 15.79
CA ALA A 973 -0.47 13.79 16.39
C ALA A 973 -1.56 14.78 16.81
N MET A 974 -1.49 15.23 18.07
CA MET A 974 -2.37 16.26 18.62
C MET A 974 -1.60 17.00 19.72
N GLU A 975 -1.62 18.32 19.64
CA GLU A 975 -0.99 19.18 20.63
C GLU A 975 -2.05 19.96 21.41
N THR A 976 -1.73 20.34 22.63
CA THR A 976 -2.61 21.04 23.56
C THR A 976 -1.98 22.38 23.93
N LEU A 977 -2.74 23.46 23.75
CA LEU A 977 -2.42 24.80 24.21
C LEU A 977 -3.24 25.11 25.45
N GLU A 978 -2.54 25.38 26.56
CA GLU A 978 -3.15 25.83 27.81
C GLU A 978 -3.06 27.35 27.91
N THR A 979 -4.21 28.03 27.98
CA THR A 979 -4.28 29.48 28.05
C THR A 979 -5.04 29.98 29.29
N GLN A 980 -4.68 31.17 29.75
CA GLN A 980 -5.40 31.93 30.77
C GLN A 980 -5.45 33.42 30.34
N PHE A 981 -6.31 34.22 30.99
CA PHE A 981 -6.37 35.67 30.79
C PHE A 981 -6.53 36.11 29.32
N TYR A 982 -7.45 35.48 28.58
CA TYR A 982 -7.80 35.92 27.22
C TYR A 982 -8.68 37.17 27.27
N THR A 983 -8.16 38.30 26.79
CA THR A 983 -8.88 39.58 26.76
C THR A 983 -8.75 40.25 25.40
N MET A 984 -9.87 40.77 24.90
CA MET A 984 -9.93 41.61 23.69
C MET A 984 -10.44 43.00 24.05
N SER A 985 -9.90 44.04 23.41
CA SER A 985 -10.18 45.45 23.70
C SER A 985 -10.34 46.30 22.45
#